data_AF-A0AB35ILC0-F1
#
_entry.id   AF-A0AB35ILC0-F1
#
_cell.length_a   1.000
_cell.length_b   1.000
_cell.length_c   1.000
_cell.angle_alpha   90.00
_cell.angle_beta   90.00
_cell.angle_gamma   90.00
#
_symmetry.space_group_name_H-M   'P 1'
#
loop_
_entity.id
_entity.type
_entity.pdbx_description
1 polymer ?
#
loop_
_entity_poly.entity_id
_entity_poly.type
_entity_poly.pdbx_seq_one_letter_code
_entity_poly.pdbx_strand_id
1 'polypeptide(L)'
;MDNKLKIGLLVDDSDNIFTTEIWRGASYAAGKLDVNLVVFFGGFVGSSNIYGNSRYEFQKNTTYKFSKTKDLDLLIISVSSIVHGNNRLKELFVKEFEGVPIVTLNHKFGNNSLVTFDNAKGIEDAVTSLIQEQQCRKIGMIAGPYENKGSDERLAAYKKTLKSHGIVIDEKRIIHTATFERGYPEYAKKLLDLNPDLDAIVCASDNLAFDAYQVLKERGIRIGEDVQVVGFDDVQEASKVNPPLATIRAEAAQLGFYAVMDGVLSLRGEIPAEFTTLVDVDFIKRDSAAKVGYLEERLYRQIVNYTKSDKDKIVNILMEYIFNNNHSIFIIEARKRVIDLVTFLVELHNDDLFEEKTYTKFSNLIQELIDLDSVEFIDLKRILKVIDVVSQRLSDYRNNLSIIHFNQKILQIIGMHYNTILSERTRISCEEKRLVNILSRGMLSVRNEYDNYNTIFECLKQLNIGNARLYLYEKPITSYMTQFTVLPNEVILKGSIINGKIIIPDDKIPVKTDRIFSEKRLFSNCNEYVVNSVYSGTTQYGIFVCDLKYRDFVDLDFVSSQLGTVVNTINLVEKLDNLSKHDELTGLWNRRGFIDKVQGYMNINKGALIFVDLDGLKIINDTYGHEGGDEAIITGAKILKDAFDEFGVIGRIGGDEFAVFLPNQSDFALSEIDQLINDKTIYHNTLIKRNFKVELSYGISLFDQYQDLTVRELLDKADREMYCHKRNKKGNRRKKDVF
;
A
#
# COMPACT_ATOMS: atom_id res chain seq x y z
N MET A 1 -14.23 28.88 -3.88
CA MET A 1 -14.34 28.11 -2.64
C MET A 1 -14.31 26.64 -3.06
N ASP A 2 -13.27 25.82 -2.91
CA ASP A 2 -12.06 25.90 -2.06
C ASP A 2 -10.93 25.11 -2.70
N ASN A 3 -9.73 25.70 -2.83
CA ASN A 3 -8.52 24.99 -3.24
C ASN A 3 -7.80 24.54 -1.96
N LYS A 4 -8.28 23.43 -1.35
CA LYS A 4 -7.66 22.86 -0.15
C LYS A 4 -6.21 22.48 -0.45
N LEU A 5 -5.32 22.72 0.52
CA LEU A 5 -3.92 22.28 0.43
C LEU A 5 -3.85 20.77 0.23
N LYS A 6 -2.89 20.31 -0.57
CA LYS A 6 -2.62 18.91 -0.89
C LYS A 6 -1.28 18.51 -0.32
N ILE A 7 -1.33 17.61 0.66
CA ILE A 7 -0.18 17.14 1.42
C ILE A 7 0.14 15.73 0.96
N GLY A 8 1.35 15.50 0.46
CA GLY A 8 1.85 14.16 0.17
C GLY A 8 2.53 13.55 1.40
N LEU A 9 2.31 12.26 1.64
CA LEU A 9 3.02 11.48 2.66
C LEU A 9 3.69 10.28 1.98
N LEU A 10 5.02 10.22 2.01
CA LEU A 10 5.79 9.08 1.55
C LEU A 10 6.16 8.20 2.74
N VAL A 11 5.74 6.94 2.64
CA VAL A 11 6.03 5.89 3.61
C VAL A 11 6.45 4.61 2.89
N ASP A 12 7.09 3.70 3.61
CA ASP A 12 7.41 2.34 3.15
C ASP A 12 6.14 1.48 3.11
N ASP A 13 6.30 0.19 3.39
CA ASP A 13 5.29 -0.84 3.24
C ASP A 13 4.12 -0.67 4.24
N SER A 14 2.91 -1.07 3.81
CA SER A 14 1.71 -1.05 4.66
C SER A 14 1.76 -2.03 5.84
N ASP A 15 2.62 -3.05 5.78
CA ASP A 15 2.78 -4.04 6.86
C ASP A 15 3.60 -3.51 8.06
N ASN A 16 4.27 -2.37 7.91
CA ASN A 16 5.09 -1.79 8.98
C ASN A 16 4.24 -0.96 9.96
N ILE A 17 4.09 -1.45 11.20
CA ILE A 17 3.33 -0.80 12.28
C ILE A 17 3.80 0.65 12.51
N PHE A 18 5.10 0.92 12.43
CA PHE A 18 5.62 2.28 12.60
C PHE A 18 5.05 3.24 11.53
N THR A 19 4.88 2.74 10.32
CA THR A 19 4.38 3.50 9.16
C THR A 19 2.88 3.68 9.18
N THR A 20 2.12 2.64 9.55
CA THR A 20 0.68 2.77 9.71
C THR A 20 0.34 3.77 10.82
N GLU A 21 1.15 3.83 11.89
CA GLU A 21 0.99 4.84 12.93
C GLU A 21 1.31 6.26 12.45
N ILE A 22 2.39 6.48 11.68
CA ILE A 22 2.65 7.78 11.04
C ILE A 22 1.45 8.21 10.19
N TRP A 23 0.92 7.29 9.38
CA TRP A 23 -0.25 7.55 8.55
C TRP A 23 -1.48 7.91 9.40
N ARG A 24 -1.77 7.16 10.46
CA ARG A 24 -2.87 7.46 11.42
C ARG A 24 -2.78 8.90 11.93
N GLY A 25 -1.59 9.33 12.34
CA GLY A 25 -1.33 10.68 12.81
C GLY A 25 -1.54 11.76 11.76
N ALA A 26 -1.00 11.55 10.56
CA ALA A 26 -1.15 12.47 9.44
C ALA A 26 -2.63 12.59 9.01
N SER A 27 -3.35 11.48 8.95
CA SER A 27 -4.79 11.41 8.65
C SER A 27 -5.61 12.23 9.65
N TYR A 28 -5.31 12.08 10.96
CA TYR A 28 -5.97 12.84 12.02
C TYR A 28 -5.71 14.36 11.91
N ALA A 29 -4.46 14.78 11.64
CA ALA A 29 -4.12 16.19 11.42
C ALA A 29 -4.78 16.76 10.16
N ALA A 30 -4.79 16.00 9.07
CA ALA A 30 -5.41 16.40 7.81
C ALA A 30 -6.92 16.65 7.96
N GLY A 31 -7.60 15.78 8.72
CA GLY A 31 -9.01 15.95 9.09
C GLY A 31 -9.25 17.22 9.92
N LYS A 32 -8.38 17.53 10.89
CA LYS A 32 -8.51 18.75 11.71
C LYS A 32 -8.30 20.05 10.94
N LEU A 33 -7.40 20.05 9.97
CA LEU A 33 -7.06 21.24 9.19
C LEU A 33 -7.90 21.39 7.91
N ASP A 34 -8.75 20.40 7.63
CA ASP A 34 -9.54 20.27 6.40
C ASP A 34 -8.68 20.38 5.12
N VAL A 35 -7.58 19.63 5.08
CA VAL A 35 -6.67 19.55 3.92
C VAL A 35 -6.77 18.17 3.24
N ASN A 36 -6.30 18.08 2.00
CA ASN A 36 -6.21 16.80 1.28
C ASN A 36 -4.89 16.08 1.63
N LEU A 37 -4.96 14.80 1.98
CA LEU A 37 -3.79 13.94 2.21
C LEU A 37 -3.68 12.90 1.09
N VAL A 38 -2.50 12.77 0.48
CA VAL A 38 -2.17 11.74 -0.51
C VAL A 38 -1.05 10.88 0.04
N VAL A 39 -1.33 9.62 0.36
CA VAL A 39 -0.38 8.69 0.94
C VAL A 39 0.18 7.79 -0.15
N PHE A 40 1.50 7.81 -0.31
CA PHE A 40 2.23 7.03 -1.30
C PHE A 40 2.93 5.88 -0.57
N PHE A 41 2.34 4.68 -0.64
CA PHE A 41 2.99 3.46 -0.19
C PHE A 41 3.99 3.01 -1.24
N GLY A 42 5.22 2.76 -0.78
CA GLY A 42 6.27 2.17 -1.61
C GLY A 42 6.96 1.04 -0.86
N GLY A 43 8.12 0.64 -1.37
CA GLY A 43 8.93 -0.40 -0.76
C GLY A 43 10.20 0.19 -0.16
N PHE A 44 11.13 -0.70 0.16
CA PHE A 44 12.44 -0.28 0.66
C PHE A 44 13.36 0.16 -0.50
N VAL A 45 14.15 1.19 -0.25
CA VAL A 45 15.21 1.69 -1.15
C VAL A 45 16.56 1.40 -0.51
N GLY A 46 17.44 0.68 -1.20
CA GLY A 46 18.79 0.36 -0.71
C GLY A 46 19.04 -1.14 -0.60
N SER A 47 19.85 -1.58 0.38
CA SER A 47 20.34 -2.96 0.45
C SER A 47 19.19 -3.96 0.56
N SER A 48 19.02 -4.71 -0.51
CA SER A 48 17.84 -5.48 -0.91
C SER A 48 17.69 -6.84 -0.23
N ASN A 49 17.81 -6.93 1.11
CA ASN A 49 17.77 -8.26 1.75
C ASN A 49 17.40 -8.34 3.24
N ILE A 50 16.66 -7.38 3.81
CA ILE A 50 16.31 -7.46 5.25
C ILE A 50 15.21 -8.51 5.50
N TYR A 51 14.30 -8.72 4.55
CA TYR A 51 13.17 -9.67 4.70
C TYR A 51 13.05 -10.67 3.54
N GLY A 52 14.10 -11.45 3.28
CA GLY A 52 14.10 -12.82 2.71
C GLY A 52 13.24 -13.26 1.48
N ASN A 53 12.33 -12.47 0.91
CA ASN A 53 11.32 -12.93 -0.05
C ASN A 53 11.01 -11.94 -1.19
N SER A 54 11.82 -10.89 -1.35
CA SER A 54 11.36 -9.61 -1.88
C SER A 54 11.82 -9.32 -3.33
N ARG A 55 11.86 -10.33 -4.22
CA ARG A 55 12.48 -10.23 -5.57
C ARG A 55 11.99 -9.06 -6.43
N TYR A 56 10.78 -8.54 -6.16
CA TYR A 56 10.14 -7.48 -6.94
C TYR A 56 9.66 -6.27 -6.11
N GLU A 57 10.01 -6.18 -4.83
CA GLU A 57 9.57 -5.08 -3.94
C GLU A 57 9.96 -3.69 -4.45
N PHE A 58 11.08 -3.59 -5.19
CA PHE A 58 11.53 -2.33 -5.79
C PHE A 58 10.48 -1.70 -6.74
N GLN A 59 9.52 -2.49 -7.26
CA GLN A 59 8.42 -1.96 -8.08
C GLN A 59 7.51 -1.03 -7.28
N LYS A 60 7.33 -1.29 -5.98
CA LYS A 60 6.58 -0.41 -5.09
C LYS A 60 7.22 0.99 -5.03
N ASN A 61 8.51 1.15 -5.29
CA ASN A 61 9.16 2.46 -5.28
C ASN A 61 8.75 3.36 -6.46
N THR A 62 8.06 2.83 -7.47
CA THR A 62 7.47 3.64 -8.55
C THR A 62 6.41 4.61 -8.03
N THR A 63 5.69 4.26 -6.96
CA THR A 63 4.66 5.11 -6.35
C THR A 63 5.23 6.42 -5.87
N TYR A 64 6.46 6.43 -5.33
CA TYR A 64 7.15 7.65 -4.90
C TYR A 64 7.29 8.66 -6.04
N LYS A 65 7.52 8.21 -7.28
CA LYS A 65 7.68 9.13 -8.42
C LYS A 65 6.40 9.91 -8.74
N PHE A 66 5.22 9.37 -8.42
CA PHE A 66 3.94 10.08 -8.59
C PHE A 66 3.77 11.23 -7.60
N SER A 67 4.56 11.29 -6.53
CA SER A 67 4.59 12.45 -5.64
C SER A 67 5.30 13.68 -6.24
N LYS A 68 6.02 13.52 -7.36
CA LYS A 68 6.64 14.65 -8.09
C LYS A 68 5.66 15.45 -8.94
N THR A 69 4.37 15.17 -8.83
CA THR A 69 3.33 15.92 -9.55
C THR A 69 3.34 17.37 -9.08
N LYS A 70 2.98 18.31 -9.96
CA LYS A 70 2.99 19.76 -9.64
C LYS A 70 1.83 20.17 -8.72
N ASP A 71 1.08 19.19 -8.23
CA ASP A 71 -0.19 19.39 -7.52
C ASP A 71 -0.03 19.31 -6.00
N LEU A 72 1.14 18.96 -5.46
CA LEU A 72 1.35 18.90 -4.01
C LEU A 72 1.90 20.23 -3.48
N ASP A 73 1.33 20.70 -2.38
CA ASP A 73 1.75 21.92 -1.68
C ASP A 73 2.83 21.63 -0.62
N LEU A 74 2.84 20.39 -0.10
CA LEU A 74 3.80 19.92 0.90
C LEU A 74 4.09 18.43 0.66
N LEU A 75 5.33 18.01 0.91
CA LEU A 75 5.72 16.62 0.91
C LEU A 75 6.35 16.20 2.24
N ILE A 76 5.74 15.22 2.91
CA ILE A 76 6.27 14.61 4.13
C ILE A 76 6.95 13.30 3.75
N ILE A 77 8.18 13.07 4.22
CA ILE A 77 8.95 11.88 3.87
C ILE A 77 9.48 11.18 5.13
N SER A 78 9.05 9.92 5.34
CA SER A 78 9.64 9.02 6.34
C SER A 78 10.94 8.38 5.83
N VAL A 79 12.00 9.19 5.69
CA VAL A 79 13.24 8.77 5.00
C VAL A 79 13.87 7.54 5.66
N SER A 80 13.86 7.46 6.99
CA SER A 80 14.47 6.35 7.73
C SER A 80 13.71 5.04 7.62
N SER A 81 12.41 5.04 7.34
CA SER A 81 11.65 3.80 7.09
C SER A 81 11.79 3.34 5.64
N ILE A 82 11.87 4.29 4.70
CA ILE A 82 11.99 4.01 3.26
C ILE A 82 13.41 3.59 2.86
N VAL A 83 14.43 4.34 3.29
CA VAL A 83 15.79 4.22 2.75
C VAL A 83 16.71 3.50 3.74
N HIS A 84 17.05 2.27 3.39
CA HIS A 84 17.95 1.38 4.14
C HIS A 84 19.34 1.43 3.51
N GLY A 85 20.16 2.34 4.01
CA GLY A 85 21.52 2.55 3.53
C GLY A 85 22.20 3.71 4.23
N ASN A 86 23.37 4.10 3.71
CA ASN A 86 24.16 5.19 4.26
C ASN A 86 23.46 6.55 4.09
N ASN A 87 23.93 7.55 4.85
CA ASN A 87 23.37 8.91 4.82
C ASN A 87 23.41 9.55 3.42
N ARG A 88 24.41 9.22 2.59
CA ARG A 88 24.49 9.69 1.21
C ARG A 88 23.33 9.20 0.34
N LEU A 89 22.93 7.93 0.47
CA LEU A 89 21.77 7.39 -0.26
C LEU A 89 20.48 8.09 0.19
N LYS A 90 20.32 8.34 1.49
CA LYS A 90 19.18 9.07 2.05
C LYS A 90 19.11 10.50 1.51
N GLU A 91 20.23 11.22 1.48
CA GLU A 91 20.32 12.55 0.89
C GLU A 91 19.95 12.54 -0.60
N LEU A 92 20.46 11.59 -1.38
CA LEU A 92 20.15 11.48 -2.81
C LEU A 92 18.66 11.23 -3.04
N PHE A 93 18.03 10.37 -2.22
CA PHE A 93 16.61 10.10 -2.30
C PHE A 93 15.77 11.37 -2.04
N VAL A 94 16.07 12.12 -0.97
CA VAL A 94 15.33 13.35 -0.64
C VAL A 94 15.50 14.41 -1.73
N LYS A 95 16.71 14.56 -2.28
CA LYS A 95 17.00 15.50 -3.37
C LYS A 95 16.17 15.25 -4.63
N GLU A 96 15.68 14.03 -4.83
CA GLU A 96 14.85 13.73 -5.99
C GLU A 96 13.50 14.48 -5.98
N PHE A 97 13.05 14.95 -4.82
CA PHE A 97 11.75 15.60 -4.62
C PHE A 97 11.86 17.11 -4.43
N GLU A 98 13.02 17.70 -4.76
CA GLU A 98 13.19 19.16 -4.80
C GLU A 98 12.15 19.80 -5.75
N GLY A 99 11.57 20.92 -5.32
CA GLY A 99 10.52 21.65 -6.06
C GLY A 99 9.18 21.76 -5.33
N VAL A 100 8.99 20.98 -4.27
CA VAL A 100 7.88 21.10 -3.30
C VAL A 100 8.49 21.26 -1.90
N PRO A 101 7.92 22.08 -0.99
CA PRO A 101 8.35 22.13 0.40
C PRO A 101 8.36 20.74 1.06
N ILE A 102 9.48 20.37 1.70
CA ILE A 102 9.68 19.04 2.28
C ILE A 102 9.77 19.11 3.80
N VAL A 103 9.00 18.23 4.46
CA VAL A 103 9.17 17.89 5.89
C VAL A 103 9.72 16.48 5.99
N THR A 104 10.84 16.33 6.66
CA THR A 104 11.52 15.04 6.86
C THR A 104 11.28 14.54 8.29
N LEU A 105 11.10 13.23 8.46
CA LEU A 105 10.91 12.61 9.77
C LEU A 105 12.22 12.03 10.30
N ASN A 106 12.52 12.26 11.59
CA ASN A 106 13.65 11.73 12.37
C ASN A 106 15.07 12.12 11.89
N HIS A 107 15.26 12.60 10.67
CA HIS A 107 16.56 12.99 10.16
C HIS A 107 16.48 14.25 9.29
N LYS A 108 17.34 15.23 9.58
CA LYS A 108 17.40 16.50 8.85
C LYS A 108 18.24 16.34 7.59
N PHE A 109 17.75 16.88 6.47
CA PHE A 109 18.46 16.90 5.20
C PHE A 109 18.46 18.32 4.61
N GLY A 110 19.64 18.91 4.46
CA GLY A 110 19.76 20.29 3.96
C GLY A 110 18.95 21.28 4.80
N ASN A 111 18.22 22.17 4.11
CA ASN A 111 17.35 23.18 4.72
C ASN A 111 15.88 22.71 4.81
N ASN A 112 15.62 21.40 4.70
CA ASN A 112 14.27 20.88 4.83
C ASN A 112 13.84 20.93 6.31
N SER A 113 12.54 21.13 6.51
CA SER A 113 11.94 21.08 7.84
C SER A 113 12.02 19.67 8.42
N LEU A 114 12.11 19.59 9.75
CA LEU A 114 12.30 18.34 10.48
C LEU A 114 11.22 18.19 11.56
N VAL A 115 10.63 17.00 11.63
CA VAL A 115 9.89 16.54 12.82
C VAL A 115 10.60 15.30 13.36
N THR A 116 10.97 15.33 14.64
CA THR A 116 11.72 14.24 15.27
C THR A 116 11.34 14.11 16.73
N PHE A 117 11.54 12.93 17.33
CA PHE A 117 11.40 12.75 18.77
C PHE A 117 12.49 13.47 19.56
N ASP A 118 12.16 13.94 20.76
CA ASP A 118 13.13 14.34 21.77
C ASP A 118 13.70 13.09 22.48
N ASN A 119 14.50 12.32 21.73
CA ASN A 119 15.13 11.10 22.22
C ASN A 119 15.99 11.35 23.48
N ALA A 120 16.58 12.56 23.58
CA ALA A 120 17.46 12.91 24.68
C ALA A 120 16.69 13.02 25.99
N LYS A 121 15.56 13.72 26.00
CA LYS A 121 14.69 13.86 27.17
C LYS A 121 14.25 12.50 27.72
N GLY A 122 13.81 11.58 26.86
CA GLY A 122 13.36 10.25 27.30
C GLY A 122 14.46 9.44 28.02
N ILE A 123 15.68 9.45 27.48
CA ILE A 123 16.83 8.79 28.12
C ILE A 123 17.24 9.53 29.40
N GLU A 124 17.24 10.87 29.38
CA GLU A 124 17.53 11.69 30.56
C GLU A 124 16.58 11.36 31.71
N ASP A 125 15.27 11.27 31.45
CA ASP A 125 14.24 10.94 32.45
C ASP A 125 14.42 9.51 32.99
N ALA A 126 14.64 8.53 32.10
CA ALA A 126 14.85 7.14 32.49
C ALA A 126 16.10 6.94 33.36
N VAL A 127 17.24 7.48 32.92
CA VAL A 127 18.51 7.37 33.65
C VAL A 127 18.45 8.13 34.96
N THR A 128 17.85 9.33 34.97
CA THR A 128 17.65 10.10 36.20
C THR A 128 16.80 9.32 37.21
N SER A 129 15.73 8.66 36.75
CA SER A 129 14.91 7.82 37.62
C SER A 129 15.68 6.64 38.22
N LEU A 130 16.51 5.95 37.42
CA LEU A 130 17.38 4.88 37.92
C LEU A 130 18.36 5.38 39.00
N ILE A 131 18.94 6.56 38.81
CA ILE A 131 19.93 7.14 39.73
C ILE A 131 19.29 7.65 41.03
N GLN A 132 18.19 8.39 40.91
CA GLN A 132 17.58 9.13 42.03
C GLN A 132 16.58 8.28 42.81
N GLU A 133 15.79 7.44 42.14
CA GLU A 133 14.74 6.63 42.78
C GLU A 133 15.24 5.22 43.11
N GLN A 134 15.96 4.58 42.20
CA GLN A 134 16.48 3.20 42.40
C GLN A 134 17.91 3.16 42.95
N GLN A 135 18.55 4.31 43.12
CA GLN A 135 19.91 4.45 43.66
C GLN A 135 21.00 3.73 42.84
N CYS A 136 20.74 3.42 41.57
CA CYS A 136 21.71 2.78 40.67
C CYS A 136 22.92 3.69 40.44
N ARG A 137 24.12 3.10 40.33
CA ARG A 137 25.38 3.81 40.04
C ARG A 137 26.19 3.15 38.92
N LYS A 138 26.06 1.84 38.74
CA LYS A 138 26.70 1.04 37.67
C LYS A 138 25.65 0.72 36.62
N ILE A 139 25.41 1.70 35.73
CA ILE A 139 24.39 1.60 34.69
C ILE A 139 25.10 1.28 33.38
N GLY A 140 24.77 0.16 32.76
CA GLY A 140 25.24 -0.23 31.43
C GLY A 140 24.29 0.21 30.32
N MET A 141 24.80 0.31 29.10
CA MET A 141 24.00 0.60 27.93
C MET A 141 24.26 -0.41 26.81
N ILE A 142 23.18 -0.95 26.24
CA ILE A 142 23.20 -1.64 24.95
C ILE A 142 22.73 -0.63 23.90
N ALA A 143 23.70 0.00 23.24
CA ALA A 143 23.48 1.00 22.20
C ALA A 143 23.18 0.33 20.85
N GLY A 144 22.46 1.03 19.99
CA GLY A 144 22.16 0.55 18.64
C GLY A 144 23.34 0.65 17.66
N PRO A 145 23.07 0.41 16.36
CA PRO A 145 24.03 0.53 15.28
C PRO A 145 24.76 1.86 15.24
N TYR A 146 26.04 1.82 14.87
CA TYR A 146 26.81 3.01 14.53
C TYR A 146 26.17 3.76 13.34
N GLU A 147 26.38 5.07 13.30
CA GLU A 147 25.86 5.97 12.25
C GLU A 147 24.32 6.05 12.17
N ASN A 148 23.63 5.51 13.18
CA ASN A 148 22.21 5.74 13.36
C ASN A 148 21.99 6.94 14.29
N LYS A 149 21.49 8.05 13.73
CA LYS A 149 21.30 9.30 14.47
C LYS A 149 20.48 9.15 15.76
N GLY A 150 19.40 8.36 15.72
CA GLY A 150 18.59 8.11 16.92
C GLY A 150 19.36 7.35 18.00
N SER A 151 20.16 6.34 17.62
CA SER A 151 21.07 5.63 18.54
C SER A 151 22.11 6.58 19.15
N ASP A 152 22.73 7.41 18.31
CA ASP A 152 23.78 8.34 18.72
C ASP A 152 23.24 9.41 19.68
N GLU A 153 22.04 9.94 19.43
CA GLU A 153 21.33 10.85 20.33
C GLU A 153 21.04 10.20 21.68
N ARG A 154 20.51 8.96 21.68
CA ARG A 154 20.23 8.19 22.91
C ARG A 154 21.50 7.94 23.72
N LEU A 155 22.59 7.55 23.06
CA LEU A 155 23.88 7.31 23.71
C LEU A 155 24.50 8.60 24.27
N ALA A 156 24.42 9.70 23.52
CA ALA A 156 24.89 11.00 23.97
C ALA A 156 24.12 11.48 25.21
N ALA A 157 22.80 11.33 25.21
CA ALA A 157 21.95 11.64 26.35
C ALA A 157 22.32 10.80 27.57
N TYR A 158 22.44 9.48 27.44
CA TYR A 158 22.89 8.59 28.52
C TYR A 158 24.23 9.05 29.12
N LYS A 159 25.25 9.30 28.28
CA LYS A 159 26.57 9.78 28.73
C LYS A 159 26.46 11.13 29.46
N LYS A 160 25.66 12.06 28.93
CA LYS A 160 25.43 13.38 29.51
C LYS A 160 24.75 13.30 30.88
N THR A 161 23.72 12.45 31.03
CA THR A 161 22.98 12.27 32.29
C THR A 161 23.83 11.62 33.38
N LEU A 162 24.64 10.62 33.04
CA LEU A 162 25.58 10.03 34.00
C LEU A 162 26.57 11.08 34.52
N LYS A 163 27.13 11.88 33.60
CA LYS A 163 28.08 12.94 33.94
C LYS A 163 27.44 14.02 34.81
N SER A 164 26.20 14.44 34.53
CA SER A 164 25.51 15.46 35.32
C SER A 164 25.20 15.00 36.75
N HIS A 165 25.10 13.70 36.98
CA HIS A 165 24.93 13.09 38.29
C HIS A 165 26.24 12.61 38.95
N GLY A 166 27.40 12.99 38.39
CA GLY A 166 28.71 12.67 38.95
C GLY A 166 29.13 11.19 38.80
N ILE A 167 28.51 10.44 37.90
CA ILE A 167 28.88 9.06 37.60
C ILE A 167 29.91 9.05 36.46
N VAL A 168 31.04 8.38 36.69
CA VAL A 168 32.11 8.24 35.69
C VAL A 168 31.66 7.27 34.59
N ILE A 169 31.82 7.70 33.34
CA ILE A 169 31.53 6.88 32.16
C ILE A 169 32.62 5.82 32.04
N ASP A 170 32.21 4.56 31.98
CA ASP A 170 33.08 3.42 31.69
C ASP A 170 32.69 2.84 30.33
N GLU A 171 33.58 2.95 29.34
CA GLU A 171 33.31 2.45 27.98
C GLU A 171 33.13 0.93 27.95
N LYS A 172 33.56 0.17 28.97
CA LYS A 172 33.28 -1.28 29.07
C LYS A 172 31.81 -1.57 29.35
N ARG A 173 31.06 -0.60 29.86
CA ARG A 173 29.61 -0.70 30.14
C ARG A 173 28.75 -0.34 28.94
N ILE A 174 29.35 -0.04 27.79
CA ILE A 174 28.65 0.34 26.57
C ILE A 174 28.94 -0.70 25.50
N ILE A 175 27.90 -1.38 25.04
CA ILE A 175 27.98 -2.33 23.92
C ILE A 175 27.19 -1.77 22.75
N HIS A 176 27.84 -1.59 21.60
CA HIS A 176 27.17 -1.28 20.34
C HIS A 176 26.73 -2.57 19.64
N THR A 177 25.49 -2.57 19.16
CA THR A 177 24.95 -3.66 18.35
C THR A 177 25.05 -3.33 16.86
N ALA A 178 24.99 -4.34 16.01
CA ALA A 178 24.86 -4.14 14.56
C ALA A 178 23.41 -3.91 14.11
N THR A 179 22.43 -4.12 15.00
CA THR A 179 21.00 -4.08 14.69
C THR A 179 20.14 -3.73 15.90
N PHE A 180 18.92 -3.26 15.68
CA PHE A 180 17.87 -3.14 16.71
C PHE A 180 16.95 -4.37 16.76
N GLU A 181 17.17 -5.34 15.87
CA GLU A 181 16.40 -6.58 15.81
C GLU A 181 16.69 -7.49 17.00
N ARG A 182 15.71 -8.32 17.35
CA ARG A 182 15.81 -9.34 18.40
C ARG A 182 16.58 -10.56 17.91
N GLY A 183 17.07 -11.37 18.84
CA GLY A 183 17.72 -12.66 18.53
C GLY A 183 19.24 -12.59 18.54
N TYR A 184 19.80 -11.55 19.15
CA TYR A 184 21.24 -11.34 19.31
C TYR A 184 21.63 -11.22 20.80
N PRO A 185 21.32 -12.21 21.66
CA PRO A 185 21.59 -12.15 23.09
C PRO A 185 23.08 -12.08 23.44
N GLU A 186 23.98 -12.34 22.50
CA GLU A 186 25.43 -12.21 22.69
C GLU A 186 25.86 -10.79 23.09
N TYR A 187 25.16 -9.74 22.66
CA TYR A 187 25.47 -8.37 23.07
C TYR A 187 25.21 -8.17 24.55
N ALA A 188 24.08 -8.66 25.06
CA ALA A 188 23.76 -8.64 26.48
C ALA A 188 24.68 -9.56 27.30
N LYS A 189 25.04 -10.74 26.79
CA LYS A 189 26.02 -11.64 27.41
C LYS A 189 27.36 -10.94 27.58
N LYS A 190 27.87 -10.31 26.52
CA LYS A 190 29.13 -9.56 26.53
C LYS A 190 29.11 -8.41 27.54
N LEU A 191 28.01 -7.65 27.61
CA LEU A 191 27.86 -6.56 28.58
C LEU A 191 27.98 -7.09 30.02
N LEU A 192 27.25 -8.16 30.34
CA LEU A 192 27.21 -8.77 31.68
C LEU A 192 28.50 -9.51 32.03
N ASP A 193 29.20 -10.10 31.06
CA ASP A 193 30.50 -10.75 31.29
C ASP A 193 31.60 -9.74 31.62
N LEU A 194 31.58 -8.58 30.97
CA LEU A 194 32.51 -7.49 31.25
C LEU A 194 32.17 -6.75 32.55
N ASN A 195 30.90 -6.78 32.96
CA ASN A 195 30.37 -6.00 34.08
C ASN A 195 29.36 -6.85 34.89
N PRO A 196 29.82 -7.84 35.68
CA PRO A 196 28.94 -8.74 36.43
C PRO A 196 28.22 -8.05 37.60
N ASP A 197 28.63 -6.83 37.94
CA ASP A 197 28.17 -6.04 39.08
C ASP A 197 27.28 -4.84 38.68
N LEU A 198 26.66 -4.89 37.49
CA LEU A 198 25.74 -3.84 37.02
C LEU A 198 24.51 -3.74 37.93
N ASP A 199 24.08 -2.50 38.18
CA ASP A 199 22.80 -2.22 38.88
C ASP A 199 21.64 -2.10 37.87
N ALA A 200 21.95 -1.67 36.64
CA ALA A 200 20.94 -1.41 35.62
C ALA A 200 21.48 -1.53 34.19
N ILE A 201 20.58 -1.78 33.24
CA ILE A 201 20.85 -1.83 31.80
C ILE A 201 19.84 -0.93 31.08
N VAL A 202 20.32 0.05 30.33
CA VAL A 202 19.51 0.86 29.41
C VAL A 202 19.72 0.34 27.99
N CYS A 203 18.64 -0.06 27.32
CA CYS A 203 18.69 -0.59 25.98
C CYS A 203 18.16 0.44 24.99
N ALA A 204 18.81 0.56 23.83
CA ALA A 204 18.41 1.51 22.82
C ALA A 204 17.09 1.15 22.11
N SER A 205 16.55 -0.06 22.29
CA SER A 205 15.21 -0.47 21.87
C SER A 205 14.66 -1.57 22.80
N ASP A 206 13.34 -1.80 22.77
CA ASP A 206 12.69 -2.87 23.52
C ASP A 206 13.15 -4.27 23.08
N ASN A 207 13.42 -4.46 21.79
CA ASN A 207 13.96 -5.72 21.27
C ASN A 207 15.30 -6.11 21.91
N LEU A 208 16.20 -5.12 22.07
CA LEU A 208 17.48 -5.32 22.76
C LEU A 208 17.28 -5.57 24.27
N ALA A 209 16.27 -4.94 24.88
CA ALA A 209 15.90 -5.20 26.27
C ALA A 209 15.38 -6.63 26.45
N PHE A 210 14.63 -7.17 25.48
CA PHE A 210 14.17 -8.54 25.54
C PHE A 210 15.29 -9.57 25.44
N ASP A 211 16.31 -9.31 24.62
CA ASP A 211 17.51 -10.14 24.58
C ASP A 211 18.26 -10.07 25.93
N ALA A 212 18.32 -8.90 26.56
CA ALA A 212 18.85 -8.76 27.92
C ALA A 212 18.03 -9.56 28.95
N TYR A 213 16.70 -9.54 28.85
CA TYR A 213 15.80 -10.35 29.70
C TYR A 213 16.11 -11.83 29.61
N GLN A 214 16.32 -12.36 28.39
CA GLN A 214 16.67 -13.75 28.19
C GLN A 214 17.96 -14.09 28.94
N VAL A 215 19.01 -13.27 28.78
CA VAL A 215 20.31 -13.52 29.39
C VAL A 215 20.27 -13.39 30.92
N LEU A 216 19.57 -12.40 31.46
CA LEU A 216 19.41 -12.23 32.90
C LEU A 216 18.71 -13.45 33.53
N LYS A 217 17.67 -13.98 32.87
CA LYS A 217 16.98 -15.21 33.28
C LYS A 217 17.89 -16.44 33.20
N GLU A 218 18.65 -16.60 32.12
CA GLU A 218 19.64 -17.68 31.98
C GLU A 218 20.68 -17.67 33.11
N ARG A 219 21.03 -16.50 33.64
CA ARG A 219 21.99 -16.31 34.74
C ARG A 219 21.35 -16.31 36.14
N GLY A 220 20.04 -16.49 36.24
CA GLY A 220 19.32 -16.45 37.52
C GLY A 220 19.29 -15.07 38.19
N ILE A 221 19.51 -13.99 37.43
CA ILE A 221 19.48 -12.61 37.92
C ILE A 221 18.03 -12.11 37.90
N ARG A 222 17.53 -11.60 39.03
CA ARG A 222 16.15 -11.12 39.14
C ARG A 222 16.03 -9.71 38.57
N ILE A 223 15.29 -9.60 37.48
CA ILE A 223 15.03 -8.33 36.79
C ILE A 223 14.14 -7.44 37.69
N GLY A 224 14.48 -6.15 37.80
CA GLY A 224 13.76 -5.19 38.67
C GLY A 224 14.13 -5.27 40.15
N GLU A 225 14.86 -6.30 40.58
CA GLU A 225 15.38 -6.45 41.94
C GLU A 225 16.91 -6.37 42.00
N ASP A 226 17.58 -7.29 41.29
CA ASP A 226 19.05 -7.36 41.23
C ASP A 226 19.59 -6.43 40.14
N VAL A 227 18.93 -6.41 38.96
CA VAL A 227 19.30 -5.56 37.83
C VAL A 227 18.06 -4.89 37.24
N GLN A 228 18.07 -3.56 37.17
CA GLN A 228 17.02 -2.79 36.51
C GLN A 228 17.20 -2.84 34.99
N VAL A 229 16.12 -2.87 34.22
CA VAL A 229 16.18 -2.87 32.75
C VAL A 229 15.21 -1.83 32.19
N VAL A 230 15.70 -1.00 31.28
CA VAL A 230 14.90 -0.01 30.55
C VAL A 230 15.05 -0.23 29.05
N GLY A 231 13.94 -0.20 28.31
CA GLY A 231 13.89 -0.23 26.85
C GLY A 231 13.51 1.13 26.22
N PHE A 232 13.20 1.09 24.93
CA PHE A 232 12.76 2.23 24.13
C PHE A 232 11.78 1.71 23.06
N ASP A 233 10.79 2.52 22.69
CA ASP A 233 9.70 2.32 21.70
C ASP A 233 8.34 1.95 22.32
N ASP A 234 8.29 1.35 23.51
CA ASP A 234 7.08 0.86 24.20
C ASP A 234 6.20 -0.07 23.35
N VAL A 235 6.82 -1.08 22.74
CA VAL A 235 6.10 -2.10 21.97
C VAL A 235 5.11 -2.84 22.88
N GLN A 236 3.99 -3.33 22.33
CA GLN A 236 2.94 -3.96 23.13
C GLN A 236 3.45 -5.12 24.01
N GLU A 237 4.46 -5.86 23.54
CA GLU A 237 5.09 -6.96 24.30
C GLU A 237 5.74 -6.47 25.60
N ALA A 238 6.21 -5.21 25.68
CA ALA A 238 6.84 -4.63 26.86
C ALA A 238 5.92 -4.68 28.09
N SER A 239 4.60 -4.52 27.90
CA SER A 239 3.61 -4.64 28.97
C SER A 239 3.32 -6.09 29.40
N LYS A 240 3.63 -7.07 28.54
CA LYS A 240 3.25 -8.49 28.67
C LYS A 240 4.38 -9.36 29.23
N VAL A 241 5.63 -8.95 29.09
CA VAL A 241 6.77 -9.66 29.69
C VAL A 241 6.73 -9.63 31.22
N ASN A 242 7.41 -10.59 31.86
CA ASN A 242 7.50 -10.67 33.32
C ASN A 242 8.97 -10.56 33.79
N PRO A 243 9.29 -9.57 34.65
CA PRO A 243 8.45 -8.42 35.02
C PRO A 243 8.18 -7.50 33.81
N PRO A 244 7.08 -6.72 33.76
CA PRO A 244 6.84 -5.79 32.65
C PRO A 244 7.96 -4.77 32.47
N LEU A 245 8.34 -4.55 31.21
CA LEU A 245 9.49 -3.72 30.82
C LEU A 245 9.16 -2.23 30.94
N ALA A 246 9.90 -1.51 31.75
CA ALA A 246 9.96 -0.06 31.76
C ALA A 246 10.64 0.41 30.48
N THR A 247 10.10 1.44 29.84
CA THR A 247 10.50 1.80 28.47
C THR A 247 10.12 3.24 28.17
N ILE A 248 10.71 3.80 27.12
CA ILE A 248 10.44 5.15 26.64
C ILE A 248 9.50 5.04 25.45
N ARG A 249 8.29 5.58 25.58
CA ARG A 249 7.29 5.59 24.52
C ARG A 249 7.55 6.74 23.55
N ALA A 250 7.80 6.39 22.30
CA ALA A 250 7.92 7.31 21.18
C ALA A 250 6.81 7.03 20.16
N GLU A 251 5.69 7.74 20.27
CA GLU A 251 4.49 7.45 19.48
C GLU A 251 4.63 7.98 18.04
N ALA A 252 4.82 7.06 17.08
CA ALA A 252 5.03 7.38 15.67
C ALA A 252 3.88 8.22 15.04
N ALA A 253 2.64 8.04 15.53
CA ALA A 253 1.52 8.86 15.09
C ALA A 253 1.70 10.36 15.40
N GLN A 254 2.43 10.72 16.45
CA GLN A 254 2.71 12.13 16.72
C GLN A 254 3.64 12.73 15.65
N LEU A 255 4.59 11.97 15.09
CA LEU A 255 5.43 12.44 13.99
C LEU A 255 4.58 12.82 12.77
N GLY A 256 3.65 11.94 12.37
CA GLY A 256 2.75 12.20 11.25
C GLY A 256 1.82 13.40 11.53
N PHE A 257 1.32 13.51 12.76
CA PHE A 257 0.47 14.63 13.18
C PHE A 257 1.18 15.97 13.08
N TYR A 258 2.34 16.11 13.72
CA TYR A 258 3.11 17.35 13.73
C TYR A 258 3.67 17.69 12.34
N ALA A 259 4.04 16.70 11.53
CA ALA A 259 4.51 16.95 10.16
C ALA A 259 3.45 17.58 9.27
N VAL A 260 2.20 17.14 9.37
CA VAL A 260 1.08 17.79 8.67
C VAL A 260 0.73 19.12 9.32
N MET A 261 0.64 19.18 10.65
CA MET A 261 0.24 20.38 11.38
C MET A 261 1.21 21.55 11.12
N ASP A 262 2.48 21.37 11.49
CA ASP A 262 3.49 22.41 11.38
C ASP A 262 3.84 22.70 9.92
N GLY A 263 3.80 21.67 9.06
CA GLY A 263 3.94 21.85 7.62
C GLY A 263 2.87 22.76 7.02
N VAL A 264 1.60 22.58 7.39
CA VAL A 264 0.50 23.45 6.94
C VAL A 264 0.60 24.85 7.56
N LEU A 265 0.94 24.97 8.84
CA LEU A 265 1.17 26.27 9.48
C LEU A 265 2.31 27.04 8.80
N SER A 266 3.36 26.34 8.39
CA SER A 266 4.50 26.89 7.66
C SER A 266 4.06 27.40 6.27
N LEU A 267 3.27 26.62 5.53
CA LEU A 267 2.69 27.05 4.25
C LEU A 267 1.77 28.27 4.37
N ARG A 268 1.08 28.43 5.50
CA ARG A 268 0.24 29.59 5.81
C ARG A 268 1.04 30.80 6.29
N GLY A 269 2.35 30.66 6.50
CA GLY A 269 3.22 31.71 7.03
C GLY A 269 3.04 31.99 8.52
N GLU A 270 2.42 31.06 9.26
CA GLU A 270 2.19 31.18 10.70
C GLU A 270 3.43 30.79 11.52
N ILE A 271 4.28 29.92 10.95
CA ILE A 271 5.61 29.57 11.48
C ILE A 271 6.67 29.70 10.36
N PRO A 272 7.99 29.70 10.68
CA PRO A 272 9.04 29.78 9.66
C PRO A 272 8.94 28.69 8.58
N ALA A 273 9.41 29.01 7.37
CA ALA A 273 9.46 28.09 6.24
C ALA A 273 10.35 26.85 6.52
N GLU A 274 11.45 27.07 7.24
CA GLU A 274 12.30 26.00 7.79
C GLU A 274 12.07 25.90 9.30
N PHE A 275 11.62 24.73 9.77
CA PHE A 275 11.37 24.49 11.19
C PHE A 275 11.94 23.16 11.67
N THR A 276 12.09 23.02 12.98
CA THR A 276 12.40 21.75 13.65
C THR A 276 11.46 21.58 14.82
N THR A 277 10.61 20.56 14.74
CA THR A 277 9.66 20.21 15.80
C THR A 277 10.22 19.02 16.56
N LEU A 278 10.37 19.19 17.88
CA LEU A 278 10.70 18.12 18.81
C LEU A 278 9.39 17.59 19.39
N VAL A 279 9.12 16.31 19.12
CA VAL A 279 7.96 15.59 19.63
C VAL A 279 8.34 14.98 20.97
N ASP A 280 7.52 15.25 22.00
CA ASP A 280 7.73 14.72 23.34
C ASP A 280 7.69 13.19 23.35
N VAL A 281 8.48 12.62 24.25
CA VAL A 281 8.50 11.17 24.55
C VAL A 281 8.22 10.96 26.03
N ASP A 282 7.63 9.82 26.37
CA ASP A 282 7.19 9.52 27.73
C ASP A 282 7.98 8.34 28.32
N PHE A 283 8.65 8.54 29.46
CA PHE A 283 9.24 7.41 30.19
C PHE A 283 8.15 6.64 30.96
N ILE A 284 7.80 5.47 30.46
CA ILE A 284 6.80 4.56 31.04
C ILE A 284 7.46 3.65 32.07
N LYS A 285 7.33 4.03 33.35
CA LYS A 285 7.81 3.22 34.47
C LYS A 285 6.99 1.93 34.61
N ARG A 286 7.70 0.80 34.74
CA ARG A 286 7.16 -0.53 35.05
C ARG A 286 8.12 -1.29 35.98
N ASP A 287 7.74 -2.52 36.35
CA ASP A 287 8.39 -3.34 37.37
C ASP A 287 9.84 -3.76 37.04
N SER A 288 10.30 -3.60 35.79
CA SER A 288 11.71 -3.86 35.46
C SER A 288 12.68 -2.75 35.86
N ALA A 289 12.18 -1.55 36.13
CA ALA A 289 12.97 -0.38 36.56
C ALA A 289 12.48 0.20 37.90
N ALA A 290 11.70 -0.58 38.65
CA ALA A 290 11.26 -0.28 40.00
C ALA A 290 11.12 -1.58 40.78
N LYS A 291 11.39 -1.57 42.10
CA LYS A 291 11.11 -2.74 42.94
C LYS A 291 9.68 -3.23 42.73
N VAL A 292 9.51 -4.54 42.53
CA VAL A 292 8.19 -5.17 42.33
C VAL A 292 7.24 -4.76 43.47
N GLY A 293 6.07 -4.24 43.11
CA GLY A 293 5.06 -3.76 44.06
C GLY A 293 5.28 -2.33 44.61
N TYR A 294 6.42 -1.69 44.37
CA TYR A 294 6.70 -0.32 44.86
C TYR A 294 5.73 0.72 44.32
N LEU A 295 5.41 0.66 43.02
CA LEU A 295 4.48 1.59 42.38
C LEU A 295 3.07 1.47 42.98
N GLU A 296 2.65 0.25 43.30
CA GLU A 296 1.35 -0.05 43.90
C GLU A 296 1.27 0.45 45.34
N GLU A 297 2.30 0.14 46.15
CA GLU A 297 2.38 0.58 47.53
C GLU A 297 2.44 2.11 47.63
N ARG A 298 3.17 2.75 46.72
CA ARG A 298 3.22 4.21 46.61
C ARG A 298 1.86 4.79 46.26
N LEU A 299 1.15 4.22 45.27
CA LEU A 299 -0.18 4.68 44.88
C LEU A 299 -1.18 4.55 46.03
N TYR A 300 -1.21 3.39 46.71
CA TYR A 300 -2.07 3.17 47.86
C TYR A 300 -1.76 4.18 48.99
N ARG A 301 -0.49 4.37 49.35
CA ARG A 301 -0.07 5.35 50.37
C ARG A 301 -0.45 6.78 50.01
N GLN A 302 -0.44 7.15 48.73
CA GLN A 302 -0.84 8.49 48.28
C GLN A 302 -2.33 8.73 48.46
N ILE A 303 -3.18 7.71 48.28
CA ILE A 303 -4.64 7.90 48.32
C ILE A 303 -5.30 7.52 49.64
N VAL A 304 -4.69 6.65 50.46
CA VAL A 304 -5.31 6.09 51.68
C VAL A 304 -5.65 7.17 52.71
N ASN A 305 -4.85 8.24 52.79
CA ASN A 305 -5.04 9.31 53.77
C ASN A 305 -6.06 10.38 53.31
N TYR A 306 -6.50 10.36 52.06
CA TYR A 306 -7.51 11.29 51.58
C TYR A 306 -8.91 10.85 51.98
N THR A 307 -9.80 11.82 52.17
CA THR A 307 -11.21 11.58 52.52
C THR A 307 -12.09 11.56 51.27
N LYS A 308 -13.38 11.20 51.39
CA LYS A 308 -14.31 11.27 50.24
C LYS A 308 -14.50 12.70 49.73
N SER A 309 -14.36 13.72 50.58
CA SER A 309 -14.37 15.15 50.18
C SER A 309 -13.18 15.56 49.31
N ASP A 310 -12.13 14.74 49.23
CA ASP A 310 -10.97 14.97 48.36
C ASP A 310 -11.08 14.21 47.03
N LYS A 311 -12.29 13.83 46.59
CA LYS A 311 -12.55 13.04 45.38
C LYS A 311 -11.71 13.49 44.18
N ASP A 312 -11.71 14.79 43.88
CA ASP A 312 -10.99 15.32 42.72
C ASP A 312 -9.47 15.11 42.83
N LYS A 313 -8.90 15.19 44.04
CA LYS A 313 -7.47 14.91 44.27
C LYS A 313 -7.17 13.43 44.04
N ILE A 314 -8.04 12.54 44.53
CA ILE A 314 -7.88 11.10 44.36
C ILE A 314 -7.99 10.73 42.88
N VAL A 315 -8.99 11.25 42.17
CA VAL A 315 -9.14 11.03 40.73
C VAL A 315 -7.89 11.53 40.00
N ASN A 316 -7.36 12.71 40.32
CA ASN A 316 -6.14 13.22 39.70
C ASN A 316 -4.92 12.31 39.92
N ILE A 317 -4.71 11.80 41.14
CA ILE A 317 -3.61 10.86 41.45
C ILE A 317 -3.75 9.56 40.66
N LEU A 318 -4.98 8.99 40.59
CA LEU A 318 -5.24 7.76 39.85
C LEU A 318 -5.08 7.95 38.34
N MET A 319 -5.50 9.11 37.81
CA MET A 319 -5.30 9.48 36.42
C MET A 319 -3.82 9.68 36.08
N GLU A 320 -3.05 10.29 36.98
CA GLU A 320 -1.59 10.41 36.85
C GLU A 320 -0.92 9.03 36.86
N TYR A 321 -1.40 8.07 37.65
CA TYR A 321 -0.89 6.70 37.62
C TYR A 321 -1.22 5.96 36.31
N ILE A 322 -2.48 6.03 35.84
CA ILE A 322 -2.91 5.33 34.63
C ILE A 322 -2.14 5.87 33.42
N PHE A 323 -2.10 7.20 33.26
CA PHE A 323 -1.53 7.84 32.08
C PHE A 323 -0.06 8.23 32.23
N ASN A 324 0.49 8.38 33.44
CA ASN A 324 1.91 8.71 33.69
C ASN A 324 2.43 9.87 32.83
N ASN A 325 1.70 10.99 32.84
CA ASN A 325 1.95 12.19 32.02
C ASN A 325 1.91 11.99 30.50
N ASN A 326 1.34 10.88 30.00
CA ASN A 326 1.23 10.59 28.57
C ASN A 326 0.77 11.81 27.75
N HIS A 327 1.67 12.26 26.88
CA HIS A 327 1.51 13.45 26.05
C HIS A 327 0.75 13.18 24.74
N SER A 328 0.27 11.95 24.53
CA SER A 328 -0.47 11.57 23.32
C SER A 328 -1.73 12.40 23.10
N ILE A 329 -1.75 13.06 21.95
CA ILE A 329 -2.87 13.89 21.47
C ILE A 329 -4.09 13.01 21.12
N PHE A 330 -3.87 11.71 20.86
CA PHE A 330 -4.91 10.77 20.45
C PHE A 330 -5.72 10.21 21.62
N ILE A 331 -5.29 10.46 22.86
CA ILE A 331 -5.87 9.87 24.07
C ILE A 331 -6.96 10.75 24.70
N ILE A 332 -7.22 11.96 24.21
CA ILE A 332 -8.14 12.92 24.86
C ILE A 332 -9.52 12.30 25.13
N GLU A 333 -10.11 11.60 24.16
CA GLU A 333 -11.41 10.95 24.34
C GLU A 333 -11.33 9.75 25.28
N ALA A 334 -10.32 8.89 25.10
CA ALA A 334 -10.08 7.74 26.00
C ALA A 334 -9.87 8.19 27.44
N ARG A 335 -9.14 9.30 27.66
CA ARG A 335 -8.90 9.91 28.97
C ARG A 335 -10.20 10.34 29.62
N LYS A 336 -11.12 10.93 28.86
CA LYS A 336 -12.45 11.29 29.37
C LYS A 336 -13.22 10.05 29.85
N ARG A 337 -13.24 8.98 29.05
CA ARG A 337 -13.90 7.70 29.42
C ARG A 337 -13.26 7.07 30.67
N VAL A 338 -11.93 7.11 30.80
CA VAL A 338 -11.22 6.64 32.00
C VAL A 338 -11.54 7.51 33.22
N ILE A 339 -11.65 8.84 33.06
CA ILE A 339 -12.10 9.73 34.15
C ILE A 339 -13.47 9.29 34.65
N ASP A 340 -14.42 9.02 33.76
CA ASP A 340 -15.77 8.60 34.13
C ASP A 340 -15.75 7.28 34.91
N LEU A 341 -14.92 6.32 34.49
CA LEU A 341 -14.69 5.05 35.20
C LEU A 341 -14.08 5.26 36.59
N VAL A 342 -12.97 6.00 36.68
CA VAL A 342 -12.24 6.23 37.94
C VAL A 342 -13.10 7.02 38.92
N THR A 343 -13.83 8.02 38.43
CA THR A 343 -14.78 8.83 39.19
C THR A 343 -15.86 7.95 39.80
N PHE A 344 -16.45 7.05 38.99
CA PHE A 344 -17.43 6.09 39.46
C PHE A 344 -16.86 5.18 40.57
N LEU A 345 -15.65 4.65 40.39
CA LEU A 345 -15.02 3.77 41.38
C LEU A 345 -14.76 4.48 42.72
N VAL A 346 -14.32 5.74 42.69
CA VAL A 346 -14.04 6.52 43.92
C VAL A 346 -15.32 6.89 44.69
N GLU A 347 -16.47 6.98 44.01
CA GLU A 347 -17.76 7.30 44.63
C GLU A 347 -18.42 6.13 45.35
N LEU A 348 -18.02 4.89 45.07
CA LEU A 348 -18.66 3.69 45.62
C LEU A 348 -18.73 3.69 47.16
N HIS A 349 -19.82 3.15 47.68
CA HIS A 349 -20.06 2.84 49.09
C HIS A 349 -20.09 1.33 49.31
N ASN A 350 -19.90 0.91 50.56
CA ASN A 350 -19.94 -0.51 50.92
C ASN A 350 -21.27 -1.19 50.57
N ASP A 351 -22.38 -0.44 50.64
CA ASP A 351 -23.71 -0.94 50.29
C ASP A 351 -23.87 -1.16 48.78
N ASP A 352 -23.18 -0.37 47.95
CA ASP A 352 -23.25 -0.45 46.48
C ASP A 352 -22.62 -1.74 45.93
N LEU A 353 -21.75 -2.41 46.71
CA LEU A 353 -20.99 -3.60 46.31
C LEU A 353 -21.88 -4.83 46.05
N PHE A 354 -23.13 -4.82 46.53
CA PHE A 354 -24.09 -5.90 46.29
C PHE A 354 -25.22 -5.52 45.33
N GLU A 355 -25.29 -4.27 44.90
CA GLU A 355 -26.39 -3.78 44.07
C GLU A 355 -26.15 -4.06 42.58
N GLU A 356 -27.12 -4.71 41.94
CA GLU A 356 -27.05 -5.06 40.51
C GLU A 356 -26.85 -3.82 39.61
N LYS A 357 -27.48 -2.68 39.96
CA LYS A 357 -27.33 -1.41 39.23
C LYS A 357 -25.88 -0.92 39.16
N THR A 358 -25.06 -1.22 40.17
CA THR A 358 -23.63 -0.88 40.22
C THR A 358 -22.88 -1.63 39.13
N TYR A 359 -23.12 -2.93 39.01
CA TYR A 359 -22.50 -3.78 38.00
C TYR A 359 -22.97 -3.45 36.58
N THR A 360 -24.24 -3.09 36.39
CA THR A 360 -24.75 -2.61 35.10
C THR A 360 -24.08 -1.30 34.68
N LYS A 361 -23.95 -0.33 35.61
CA LYS A 361 -23.26 0.93 35.33
C LYS A 361 -21.77 0.69 35.01
N PHE A 362 -21.10 -0.16 35.79
CA PHE A 362 -19.71 -0.54 35.50
C PHE A 362 -19.57 -1.19 34.13
N SER A 363 -20.46 -2.12 33.78
CA SER A 363 -20.47 -2.78 32.47
C SER A 363 -20.58 -1.79 31.32
N ASN A 364 -21.45 -0.78 31.43
CA ASN A 364 -21.60 0.25 30.39
C ASN A 364 -20.33 1.10 30.26
N LEU A 365 -19.72 1.52 31.38
CA LEU A 365 -18.47 2.28 31.37
C LEU A 365 -17.32 1.47 30.76
N ILE A 366 -17.25 0.17 31.06
CA ILE A 366 -16.27 -0.73 30.46
C ILE A 366 -16.52 -0.92 28.96
N GLN A 367 -17.78 -1.06 28.54
CA GLN A 367 -18.11 -1.16 27.13
C GLN A 367 -17.68 0.09 26.33
N GLU A 368 -17.89 1.28 26.89
CA GLU A 368 -17.43 2.53 26.27
C GLU A 368 -15.90 2.65 26.27
N LEU A 369 -15.23 2.16 27.31
CA LEU A 369 -13.79 2.24 27.46
C LEU A 369 -13.02 1.23 26.60
N ILE A 370 -13.55 0.02 26.47
CA ILE A 370 -12.95 -1.08 25.70
C ILE A 370 -13.57 -1.10 24.28
N ASP A 371 -13.66 0.05 23.61
CA ASP A 371 -14.01 0.08 22.19
C ASP A 371 -12.78 -0.30 21.34
N LEU A 372 -12.97 -0.84 20.13
CA LEU A 372 -11.92 -1.35 19.23
C LEU A 372 -10.75 -0.37 19.05
N ASP A 373 -11.04 0.93 19.04
CA ASP A 373 -10.09 2.04 18.88
C ASP A 373 -9.36 2.43 20.19
N SER A 374 -9.97 2.21 21.36
CA SER A 374 -9.50 2.77 22.64
C SER A 374 -8.59 1.83 23.43
N VAL A 375 -8.75 0.52 23.25
CA VAL A 375 -7.99 -0.50 23.99
C VAL A 375 -6.49 -0.38 23.77
N GLU A 376 -6.06 0.03 22.58
CA GLU A 376 -4.64 0.09 22.22
C GLU A 376 -3.87 1.15 23.01
N PHE A 377 -4.56 2.17 23.51
CA PHE A 377 -3.93 3.29 24.23
C PHE A 377 -4.03 3.18 25.76
N ILE A 378 -4.76 2.17 26.25
CA ILE A 378 -5.08 2.03 27.66
C ILE A 378 -4.33 0.83 28.23
N ASP A 379 -3.47 1.08 29.24
CA ASP A 379 -2.84 0.03 30.02
C ASP A 379 -3.87 -0.62 30.96
N LEU A 380 -4.51 -1.69 30.49
CA LEU A 380 -5.49 -2.45 31.26
C LEU A 380 -4.94 -2.98 32.58
N LYS A 381 -3.63 -3.29 32.67
CA LYS A 381 -3.02 -3.74 33.92
C LYS A 381 -3.03 -2.63 34.96
N ARG A 382 -2.73 -1.39 34.55
CA ARG A 382 -2.84 -0.21 35.44
C ARG A 382 -4.28 0.07 35.85
N ILE A 383 -5.26 -0.05 34.94
CA ILE A 383 -6.68 0.10 35.30
C ILE A 383 -7.12 -0.96 36.31
N LEU A 384 -6.80 -2.23 36.06
CA LEU A 384 -7.10 -3.32 37.01
C LEU A 384 -6.46 -3.06 38.37
N LYS A 385 -5.27 -2.44 38.37
CA LYS A 385 -4.61 -2.07 39.62
C LYS A 385 -5.27 -0.90 40.34
N VAL A 386 -5.73 0.11 39.61
CA VAL A 386 -6.55 1.18 40.19
C VAL A 386 -7.82 0.62 40.81
N ILE A 387 -8.49 -0.32 40.14
CA ILE A 387 -9.67 -1.01 40.69
C ILE A 387 -9.30 -1.72 42.01
N ASP A 388 -8.22 -2.49 42.05
CA ASP A 388 -7.74 -3.18 43.25
C ASP A 388 -7.46 -2.20 44.41
N VAL A 389 -6.70 -1.14 44.16
CA VAL A 389 -6.33 -0.13 45.17
C VAL A 389 -7.57 0.63 45.69
N VAL A 390 -8.50 1.00 44.82
CA VAL A 390 -9.76 1.67 45.23
C VAL A 390 -10.65 0.71 46.02
N SER A 391 -10.79 -0.55 45.59
CA SER A 391 -11.57 -1.57 46.31
C SER A 391 -10.99 -1.84 47.71
N GLN A 392 -9.66 -1.86 47.88
CA GLN A 392 -9.02 -2.02 49.18
C GLN A 392 -9.33 -0.88 50.15
N ARG A 393 -9.59 0.34 49.65
CA ARG A 393 -9.98 1.49 50.49
C ARG A 393 -11.42 1.39 51.01
N LEU A 394 -12.28 0.62 50.34
CA LEU A 394 -13.63 0.31 50.81
C LEU A 394 -13.59 -0.71 51.97
N SER A 395 -12.44 -1.34 52.22
CA SER A 395 -12.28 -2.37 53.25
C SER A 395 -12.28 -1.81 54.67
N ASP A 396 -13.41 -1.95 55.37
CA ASP A 396 -13.38 -2.15 56.81
C ASP A 396 -12.96 -3.60 57.10
N TYR A 397 -12.09 -3.84 58.09
CA TYR A 397 -11.53 -5.15 58.47
C TYR A 397 -12.55 -6.30 58.66
N ARG A 398 -13.86 -6.01 58.68
CA ARG A 398 -14.96 -6.96 58.83
C ARG A 398 -15.57 -7.46 57.51
N ASN A 399 -15.24 -6.88 56.35
CA ASN A 399 -16.01 -7.04 55.10
C ASN A 399 -15.21 -7.58 53.88
N ASN A 400 -14.12 -8.33 54.12
CA ASN A 400 -13.26 -8.87 53.05
C ASN A 400 -14.01 -9.73 52.00
N LEU A 401 -15.08 -10.43 52.39
CA LEU A 401 -15.88 -11.24 51.46
C LEU A 401 -16.58 -10.40 50.39
N SER A 402 -17.08 -9.21 50.76
CA SER A 402 -17.78 -8.29 49.85
C SER A 402 -16.85 -7.76 48.76
N ILE A 403 -15.60 -7.46 49.12
CA ILE A 403 -14.57 -6.99 48.18
C ILE A 403 -14.12 -8.11 47.25
N ILE A 404 -13.92 -9.31 47.77
CA ILE A 404 -13.59 -10.48 46.94
C ILE A 404 -14.72 -10.72 45.93
N HIS A 405 -15.98 -10.65 46.36
CA HIS A 405 -17.13 -10.81 45.48
C HIS A 405 -17.17 -9.71 44.40
N PHE A 406 -17.00 -8.45 44.78
CA PHE A 406 -16.96 -7.32 43.86
C PHE A 406 -15.84 -7.48 42.82
N ASN A 407 -14.60 -7.74 43.26
CA ASN A 407 -13.46 -7.93 42.36
C ASN A 407 -13.69 -9.12 41.40
N GLN A 408 -14.27 -10.23 41.88
CA GLN A 408 -14.63 -11.36 41.00
C GLN A 408 -15.67 -10.96 39.95
N LYS A 409 -16.72 -10.23 40.32
CA LYS A 409 -17.75 -9.74 39.39
C LYS A 409 -17.19 -8.77 38.36
N ILE A 410 -16.35 -7.83 38.79
CA ILE A 410 -15.68 -6.88 37.91
C ILE A 410 -14.79 -7.60 36.89
N LEU A 411 -13.98 -8.57 37.34
CA LEU A 411 -13.16 -9.37 36.45
C LEU A 411 -13.99 -10.18 35.44
N GLN A 412 -15.14 -10.72 35.85
CA GLN A 412 -16.07 -11.40 34.95
C GLN A 412 -16.61 -10.46 33.87
N ILE A 413 -17.01 -9.23 34.24
CA ILE A 413 -17.51 -8.22 33.29
C ILE A 413 -16.43 -7.81 32.30
N ILE A 414 -15.22 -7.50 32.79
CA ILE A 414 -14.08 -7.15 31.92
C ILE A 414 -13.76 -8.31 30.97
N GLY A 415 -13.70 -9.55 31.49
CA GLY A 415 -13.44 -10.74 30.68
C GLY A 415 -14.50 -10.97 29.61
N MET A 416 -15.78 -10.72 29.92
CA MET A 416 -16.88 -10.82 28.94
C MET A 416 -16.71 -9.80 27.81
N HIS A 417 -16.50 -8.51 28.12
CA HIS A 417 -16.31 -7.47 27.09
C HIS A 417 -15.05 -7.72 26.25
N TYR A 418 -13.94 -8.10 26.89
CA TYR A 418 -12.71 -8.45 26.18
C TYR A 418 -12.93 -9.60 25.17
N ASN A 419 -13.66 -10.65 25.57
CA ASN A 419 -13.98 -11.76 24.68
C ASN A 419 -14.90 -11.35 23.52
N THR A 420 -15.86 -10.45 23.74
CA THR A 420 -16.71 -9.89 22.69
C THR A 420 -15.86 -9.21 21.61
N ILE A 421 -14.92 -8.36 22.03
CA ILE A 421 -14.06 -7.59 21.12
C ILE A 421 -13.08 -8.49 20.39
N LEU A 422 -12.49 -9.47 21.10
CA LEU A 422 -11.64 -10.46 20.47
C LEU A 422 -12.40 -11.26 19.41
N SER A 423 -13.66 -11.60 19.69
CA SER A 423 -14.55 -12.28 18.73
C SER A 423 -14.89 -11.39 17.54
N GLU A 424 -15.11 -10.10 17.75
CA GLU A 424 -15.33 -9.12 16.67
C GLU A 424 -14.08 -8.93 15.80
N ARG A 425 -12.88 -8.74 16.39
CA ARG A 425 -11.61 -8.69 15.64
C ARG A 425 -11.39 -9.97 14.84
N THR A 426 -11.68 -11.12 15.43
CA THR A 426 -11.57 -12.41 14.74
C THR A 426 -12.57 -12.52 13.59
N ARG A 427 -13.80 -12.03 13.77
CA ARG A 427 -14.83 -11.99 12.72
C ARG A 427 -14.41 -11.09 11.57
N ILE A 428 -13.94 -9.87 11.85
CA ILE A 428 -13.43 -8.92 10.85
C ILE A 428 -12.27 -9.56 10.06
N SER A 429 -11.27 -10.13 10.75
CA SER A 429 -10.16 -10.81 10.09
C SER A 429 -10.59 -12.01 9.23
N CYS A 430 -11.59 -12.78 9.67
CA CYS A 430 -12.17 -13.87 8.88
C CYS A 430 -12.91 -13.35 7.64
N GLU A 431 -13.66 -12.26 7.77
CA GLU A 431 -14.35 -11.61 6.66
C GLU A 431 -13.35 -11.08 5.62
N GLU A 432 -12.30 -10.38 6.06
CA GLU A 432 -11.19 -9.93 5.21
C GLU A 432 -10.54 -11.09 4.44
N LYS A 433 -10.14 -12.16 5.14
CA LYS A 433 -9.56 -13.35 4.50
C LYS A 433 -10.52 -14.03 3.52
N ARG A 434 -11.82 -14.05 3.83
CA ARG A 434 -12.83 -14.61 2.92
C ARG A 434 -12.98 -13.74 1.68
N LEU A 435 -13.04 -12.42 1.86
CA LEU A 435 -13.09 -11.45 0.77
C LEU A 435 -11.88 -11.62 -0.12
N VAL A 436 -10.66 -11.59 0.43
CA VAL A 436 -9.39 -11.88 -0.27
C VAL A 436 -9.46 -13.14 -1.15
N ASN A 437 -10.02 -14.24 -0.64
CA ASN A 437 -10.18 -15.47 -1.43
C ASN A 437 -11.22 -15.35 -2.56
N ILE A 438 -12.36 -14.71 -2.30
CA ILE A 438 -13.40 -14.46 -3.31
C ILE A 438 -12.83 -13.56 -4.41
N LEU A 439 -12.10 -12.51 -4.04
CA LEU A 439 -11.45 -11.58 -4.95
C LEU A 439 -10.46 -12.31 -5.82
N SER A 440 -9.55 -13.09 -5.24
CA SER A 440 -8.57 -13.89 -5.99
C SER A 440 -9.26 -14.76 -7.05
N ARG A 441 -10.38 -15.40 -6.71
CA ARG A 441 -11.15 -16.23 -7.66
C ARG A 441 -11.87 -15.41 -8.72
N GLY A 442 -12.54 -14.32 -8.33
CA GLY A 442 -13.26 -13.44 -9.26
C GLY A 442 -12.30 -12.78 -10.25
N MET A 443 -11.18 -12.28 -9.74
CA MET A 443 -10.08 -11.65 -10.47
C MET A 443 -9.42 -12.59 -11.49
N LEU A 444 -9.30 -13.88 -11.19
CA LEU A 444 -8.77 -14.88 -12.12
C LEU A 444 -9.79 -15.37 -13.16
N SER A 445 -11.08 -15.06 -12.99
CA SER A 445 -12.15 -15.51 -13.88
C SER A 445 -12.40 -14.56 -15.07
N VAL A 446 -11.33 -14.21 -15.79
CA VAL A 446 -11.34 -13.33 -16.97
C VAL A 446 -12.25 -13.91 -18.06
N ARG A 447 -13.28 -13.17 -18.49
CA ARG A 447 -14.33 -13.67 -19.40
C ARG A 447 -14.53 -12.88 -20.69
N ASN A 448 -14.11 -11.59 -20.80
CA ASN A 448 -14.04 -10.78 -22.05
C ASN A 448 -13.57 -9.33 -21.76
N GLU A 449 -12.91 -8.65 -22.72
CA GLU A 449 -12.25 -7.32 -22.56
C GLU A 449 -13.07 -6.25 -21.80
N TYR A 450 -14.38 -6.12 -22.09
CA TYR A 450 -15.23 -5.09 -21.48
C TYR A 450 -15.76 -5.45 -20.07
N ASP A 451 -15.89 -6.73 -19.74
CA ASP A 451 -16.43 -7.18 -18.44
C ASP A 451 -15.33 -7.39 -17.39
N ASN A 452 -14.07 -7.53 -17.84
CA ASN A 452 -12.94 -7.82 -16.97
C ASN A 452 -12.69 -6.69 -15.94
N TYR A 453 -12.68 -5.42 -16.37
CA TYR A 453 -12.47 -4.31 -15.45
C TYR A 453 -13.68 -4.06 -14.54
N ASN A 454 -14.90 -4.27 -15.03
CA ASN A 454 -16.11 -4.20 -14.22
C ASN A 454 -16.04 -5.20 -13.04
N THR A 455 -15.61 -6.43 -13.31
CA THR A 455 -15.39 -7.46 -12.29
C THR A 455 -14.35 -7.03 -11.24
N ILE A 456 -13.25 -6.38 -11.67
CA ILE A 456 -12.24 -5.83 -10.75
C ILE A 456 -12.86 -4.79 -9.81
N PHE A 457 -13.68 -3.87 -10.31
CA PHE A 457 -14.27 -2.83 -9.48
C PHE A 457 -15.42 -3.35 -8.59
N GLU A 458 -16.18 -4.34 -9.02
CA GLU A 458 -17.16 -5.03 -8.15
C GLU A 458 -16.44 -5.73 -6.98
N CYS A 459 -15.29 -6.35 -7.28
CA CYS A 459 -14.41 -6.93 -6.28
C CYS A 459 -13.92 -5.87 -5.27
N LEU A 460 -13.38 -4.74 -5.73
CA LEU A 460 -12.94 -3.65 -4.85
C LEU A 460 -14.06 -3.09 -3.97
N LYS A 461 -15.28 -2.98 -4.49
CA LYS A 461 -16.44 -2.55 -3.71
C LYS A 461 -16.77 -3.50 -2.54
N GLN A 462 -16.55 -4.80 -2.71
CA GLN A 462 -16.72 -5.78 -1.63
C GLN A 462 -15.68 -5.64 -0.52
N LEU A 463 -14.54 -5.00 -0.78
CA LEU A 463 -13.53 -4.61 0.21
C LEU A 463 -13.87 -3.31 0.95
N ASN A 464 -15.11 -2.83 0.85
CA ASN A 464 -15.53 -1.54 1.41
C ASN A 464 -14.79 -0.33 0.80
N ILE A 465 -14.19 -0.48 -0.39
CA ILE A 465 -13.56 0.62 -1.12
C ILE A 465 -14.66 1.35 -1.90
N GLY A 466 -15.15 2.43 -1.31
CA GLY A 466 -16.24 3.24 -1.85
C GLY A 466 -15.82 4.14 -3.00
N ASN A 467 -14.52 4.47 -3.08
CA ASN A 467 -13.96 5.26 -4.14
C ASN A 467 -12.58 4.74 -4.59
N ALA A 468 -12.43 4.50 -5.89
CA ALA A 468 -11.18 4.01 -6.47
C ALA A 468 -11.01 4.43 -7.93
N ARG A 469 -9.77 4.49 -8.41
CA ARG A 469 -9.42 4.64 -9.83
C ARG A 469 -8.24 3.75 -10.17
N LEU A 470 -8.31 3.13 -11.36
CA LEU A 470 -7.22 2.35 -11.92
C LEU A 470 -6.63 3.09 -13.12
N TYR A 471 -5.36 3.46 -13.03
CA TYR A 471 -4.62 4.10 -14.12
C TYR A 471 -3.56 3.15 -14.63
N LEU A 472 -3.62 2.79 -15.91
CA LEU A 472 -2.65 1.90 -16.55
C LEU A 472 -1.78 2.65 -17.55
N TYR A 473 -0.54 2.21 -17.74
CA TYR A 473 0.33 2.70 -18.79
C TYR A 473 -0.16 2.20 -20.15
N GLU A 474 0.03 3.02 -21.19
CA GLU A 474 -0.25 2.59 -22.57
C GLU A 474 0.61 1.38 -22.96
N LYS A 475 1.87 1.38 -22.53
CA LYS A 475 2.79 0.26 -22.66
C LYS A 475 3.35 -0.08 -21.28
N PRO A 476 3.23 -1.33 -20.82
CA PRO A 476 3.84 -1.75 -19.56
C PRO A 476 5.35 -1.48 -19.56
N ILE A 477 5.88 -1.06 -18.41
CA ILE A 477 7.30 -0.69 -18.27
C ILE A 477 8.00 -1.79 -17.48
N THR A 478 9.03 -2.40 -18.06
CA THR A 478 9.89 -3.34 -17.33
C THR A 478 10.96 -2.56 -16.57
N SER A 479 10.95 -2.71 -15.24
CA SER A 479 11.93 -2.08 -14.36
C SER A 479 12.84 -3.14 -13.76
N TYR A 480 14.10 -2.79 -13.55
CA TYR A 480 15.10 -3.61 -12.87
C TYR A 480 15.57 -2.88 -11.60
N MET A 481 16.04 -3.61 -10.58
CA MET A 481 16.45 -3.05 -9.28
C MET A 481 17.41 -1.84 -9.37
N THR A 482 18.21 -1.74 -10.43
CA THR A 482 19.23 -0.69 -10.61
C THR A 482 18.78 0.47 -11.50
N GLN A 483 17.58 0.44 -12.06
CA GLN A 483 17.08 1.47 -12.97
C GLN A 483 15.93 2.23 -12.34
N PHE A 484 16.08 3.54 -12.26
CA PHE A 484 14.97 4.43 -11.93
C PHE A 484 13.99 4.45 -13.10
N THR A 485 12.76 3.98 -12.86
CA THR A 485 11.69 4.01 -13.84
C THR A 485 11.33 5.45 -14.19
N VAL A 486 11.41 5.80 -15.48
CA VAL A 486 10.88 7.07 -16.00
C VAL A 486 9.37 6.89 -16.16
N LEU A 487 8.59 7.73 -15.48
CA LEU A 487 7.14 7.71 -15.63
C LEU A 487 6.74 8.14 -17.05
N PRO A 488 5.71 7.53 -17.65
CA PRO A 488 5.18 8.02 -18.92
C PRO A 488 4.56 9.40 -18.73
N ASN A 489 4.50 10.21 -19.79
CA ASN A 489 3.85 11.53 -19.76
C ASN A 489 2.35 11.44 -19.49
N GLU A 490 1.73 10.35 -19.94
CA GLU A 490 0.30 10.09 -19.81
C GLU A 490 0.05 8.65 -19.33
N VAL A 491 -1.04 8.50 -18.57
CA VAL A 491 -1.60 7.22 -18.14
C VAL A 491 -3.05 7.12 -18.63
N ILE A 492 -3.58 5.91 -18.74
CA ILE A 492 -4.93 5.64 -19.22
C ILE A 492 -5.82 5.33 -18.03
N LEU A 493 -6.89 6.10 -17.83
CA LEU A 493 -7.92 5.76 -16.86
C LEU A 493 -8.74 4.57 -17.39
N LYS A 494 -8.67 3.42 -16.70
CA LYS A 494 -9.40 2.20 -17.08
C LYS A 494 -10.76 2.05 -16.42
N GLY A 495 -10.98 2.73 -15.31
CA GLY A 495 -12.27 2.75 -14.64
C GLY A 495 -12.19 3.39 -13.27
N SER A 496 -13.35 3.61 -12.68
CA SER A 496 -13.49 4.26 -11.38
C SER A 496 -14.65 3.68 -10.57
N ILE A 497 -14.53 3.75 -9.25
CA ILE A 497 -15.64 3.71 -8.30
C ILE A 497 -15.80 5.13 -7.75
N ILE A 498 -17.01 5.69 -7.84
CA ILE A 498 -17.35 6.99 -7.26
C ILE A 498 -18.62 6.81 -6.43
N ASN A 499 -18.50 6.99 -5.11
CA ASN A 499 -19.58 6.77 -4.13
C ASN A 499 -20.26 5.40 -4.32
N GLY A 500 -19.47 4.34 -4.51
CA GLY A 500 -19.96 2.98 -4.71
C GLY A 500 -20.56 2.67 -6.09
N LYS A 501 -20.59 3.64 -7.02
CA LYS A 501 -20.99 3.43 -8.42
C LYS A 501 -19.77 3.17 -9.30
N ILE A 502 -19.80 2.07 -10.03
CA ILE A 502 -18.74 1.71 -10.99
C ILE A 502 -18.96 2.45 -12.30
N ILE A 503 -17.88 2.99 -12.86
CA ILE A 503 -17.84 3.71 -14.13
C ILE A 503 -16.66 3.16 -14.93
N ILE A 504 -16.96 2.48 -16.03
CA ILE A 504 -15.97 2.02 -17.02
C ILE A 504 -16.14 2.90 -18.26
N PRO A 505 -15.11 3.65 -18.69
CA PRO A 505 -15.20 4.45 -19.90
C PRO A 505 -15.17 3.55 -21.15
N ASP A 506 -15.99 3.87 -22.15
CA ASP A 506 -16.02 3.15 -23.43
C ASP A 506 -14.72 3.32 -24.23
N ASP A 507 -14.10 4.50 -24.12
CA ASP A 507 -12.85 4.87 -24.78
C ASP A 507 -11.66 4.93 -23.80
N LYS A 508 -10.45 4.80 -24.35
CA LYS A 508 -9.21 5.09 -23.60
C LYS A 508 -9.18 6.57 -23.25
N ILE A 509 -9.27 6.90 -21.95
CA ILE A 509 -9.15 8.28 -21.47
C ILE A 509 -7.70 8.53 -21.05
N PRO A 510 -6.89 9.25 -21.84
CA PRO A 510 -5.54 9.64 -21.42
C PRO A 510 -5.61 10.74 -20.36
N VAL A 511 -4.76 10.61 -19.35
CA VAL A 511 -4.61 11.53 -18.22
C VAL A 511 -3.14 11.86 -18.09
N LYS A 512 -2.80 13.14 -18.02
CA LYS A 512 -1.41 13.56 -17.81
C LYS A 512 -0.93 13.11 -16.44
N THR A 513 0.22 12.45 -16.39
CA THR A 513 0.78 11.88 -15.17
C THR A 513 1.01 12.93 -14.09
N ASP A 514 1.44 14.13 -14.47
CA ASP A 514 1.70 15.27 -13.57
C ASP A 514 0.44 15.93 -13.02
N ARG A 515 -0.76 15.47 -13.44
CA ARG A 515 -2.08 16.03 -13.14
C ARG A 515 -3.07 15.01 -12.57
N ILE A 516 -2.63 13.80 -12.25
CA ILE A 516 -3.50 12.74 -11.70
C ILE A 516 -4.23 13.21 -10.44
N PHE A 517 -3.61 14.10 -9.65
CA PHE A 517 -4.16 14.66 -8.41
C PHE A 517 -4.74 16.08 -8.59
N SER A 518 -4.83 16.58 -9.83
CA SER A 518 -5.25 17.97 -10.13
C SER A 518 -6.77 18.17 -10.21
N GLU A 519 -7.55 17.09 -10.43
CA GLU A 519 -9.00 17.19 -10.48
C GLU A 519 -9.57 17.75 -9.18
N LYS A 520 -10.56 18.67 -9.27
CA LYS A 520 -11.11 19.46 -8.14
C LYS A 520 -11.64 18.63 -6.95
N ARG A 521 -11.66 17.31 -7.08
CA ARG A 521 -11.75 16.24 -6.08
C ARG A 521 -11.59 14.94 -6.88
N LEU A 522 -10.51 14.17 -6.68
CA LEU A 522 -10.37 12.83 -7.29
C LEU A 522 -11.64 11.99 -7.00
N PHE A 523 -12.15 12.11 -5.76
CA PHE A 523 -13.45 11.59 -5.34
C PHE A 523 -14.24 12.66 -4.60
N SER A 524 -15.53 12.79 -4.91
CA SER A 524 -16.43 13.71 -4.19
C SER A 524 -16.48 13.36 -2.70
N ASN A 525 -16.24 14.34 -1.82
CA ASN A 525 -16.31 14.22 -0.35
C ASN A 525 -15.23 13.35 0.31
N CYS A 526 -14.13 13.07 -0.38
CA CYS A 526 -12.97 12.43 0.24
C CYS A 526 -11.78 13.40 0.29
N ASN A 527 -11.16 13.53 1.46
CA ASN A 527 -9.97 14.35 1.71
C ASN A 527 -8.68 13.50 1.85
N GLU A 528 -8.73 12.19 1.64
CA GLU A 528 -7.58 11.31 1.85
C GLU A 528 -7.56 10.21 0.80
N TYR A 529 -6.41 10.04 0.17
CA TYR A 529 -6.23 9.08 -0.90
C TYR A 529 -4.97 8.27 -0.67
N VAL A 530 -5.05 6.99 -0.98
CA VAL A 530 -3.92 6.08 -0.95
C VAL A 530 -3.54 5.72 -2.38
N VAL A 531 -2.25 5.79 -2.68
CA VAL A 531 -1.68 5.46 -3.98
C VAL A 531 -0.82 4.23 -3.83
N ASN A 532 -1.04 3.25 -4.70
CA ASN A 532 -0.26 2.02 -4.77
C ASN A 532 0.13 1.69 -6.22
N SER A 533 1.26 1.01 -6.35
CA SER A 533 1.73 0.49 -7.64
C SER A 533 0.83 -0.64 -8.15
N VAL A 534 0.81 -0.91 -9.46
CA VAL A 534 0.16 -2.09 -10.05
C VAL A 534 1.20 -2.79 -10.91
N TYR A 535 1.68 -3.95 -10.47
CA TYR A 535 2.82 -4.63 -11.09
C TYR A 535 2.73 -6.16 -11.01
N SER A 536 3.43 -6.85 -11.90
CA SER A 536 3.61 -8.30 -11.85
C SER A 536 5.03 -8.65 -12.27
N GLY A 537 5.78 -9.29 -11.37
CA GLY A 537 7.21 -9.57 -11.58
C GLY A 537 8.01 -8.29 -11.79
N THR A 538 8.79 -8.21 -12.87
CA THR A 538 9.57 -7.02 -13.23
C THR A 538 8.78 -5.98 -14.03
N THR A 539 7.50 -6.21 -14.30
CA THR A 539 6.69 -5.36 -15.17
C THR A 539 5.71 -4.52 -14.37
N GLN A 540 5.82 -3.20 -14.53
CA GLN A 540 4.90 -2.20 -14.01
C GLN A 540 3.78 -1.94 -15.03
N TYR A 541 2.55 -1.97 -14.57
CA TYR A 541 1.37 -1.71 -15.40
C TYR A 541 0.73 -0.35 -15.12
N GLY A 542 0.92 0.24 -13.94
CA GLY A 542 0.28 1.50 -13.61
C GLY A 542 0.22 1.78 -12.12
N ILE A 543 -0.83 2.50 -11.71
CA ILE A 543 -1.15 2.79 -10.30
C ILE A 543 -2.63 2.60 -10.02
N PHE A 544 -2.90 2.33 -8.75
CA PHE A 544 -4.21 2.24 -8.16
C PHE A 544 -4.34 3.34 -7.09
N VAL A 545 -5.45 4.09 -7.14
CA VAL A 545 -5.75 5.15 -6.18
C VAL A 545 -7.08 4.84 -5.51
N CYS A 546 -7.16 4.84 -4.19
CA CYS A 546 -8.39 4.58 -3.44
C CYS A 546 -8.57 5.48 -2.20
N ASP A 547 -9.75 5.46 -1.62
CA ASP A 547 -10.11 6.19 -0.39
C ASP A 547 -9.94 5.36 0.89
N LEU A 548 -9.08 4.35 0.87
CA LEU A 548 -8.86 3.49 2.03
C LEU A 548 -8.44 4.31 3.24
N LYS A 549 -9.09 4.07 4.37
CA LYS A 549 -8.76 4.68 5.66
C LYS A 549 -7.82 3.78 6.42
N TYR A 550 -6.99 4.38 7.29
CA TYR A 550 -6.10 3.61 8.17
C TYR A 550 -6.84 2.55 9.01
N ARG A 551 -8.14 2.78 9.30
CA ARG A 551 -8.99 1.88 10.10
C ARG A 551 -9.54 0.69 9.31
N ASP A 552 -9.72 0.85 8.00
CA ASP A 552 -10.30 -0.16 7.13
C ASP A 552 -9.18 -1.01 6.53
N PHE A 553 -8.19 -1.42 7.34
CA PHE A 553 -6.94 -2.00 6.89
C PHE A 553 -7.15 -3.33 6.15
N VAL A 554 -7.35 -3.23 4.84
CA VAL A 554 -7.16 -4.31 3.89
C VAL A 554 -5.68 -4.28 3.51
N ASP A 555 -5.02 -5.44 3.53
CA ASP A 555 -3.65 -5.62 3.01
C ASP A 555 -3.56 -5.03 1.58
N LEU A 556 -3.11 -3.78 1.51
CA LEU A 556 -3.09 -2.96 0.29
C LEU A 556 -2.15 -3.57 -0.74
N ASP A 557 -1.06 -4.16 -0.25
CA ASP A 557 -0.08 -4.85 -1.06
C ASP A 557 -0.65 -6.12 -1.65
N PHE A 558 -1.45 -6.85 -0.90
CA PHE A 558 -2.22 -7.96 -1.44
C PHE A 558 -3.13 -7.50 -2.59
N VAL A 559 -3.92 -6.43 -2.38
CA VAL A 559 -4.81 -5.89 -3.44
C VAL A 559 -4.01 -5.44 -4.66
N SER A 560 -2.93 -4.70 -4.47
CA SER A 560 -2.01 -4.25 -5.53
C SER A 560 -1.44 -5.43 -6.34
N SER A 561 -0.96 -6.46 -5.65
CA SER A 561 -0.39 -7.66 -6.25
C SER A 561 -1.41 -8.47 -7.05
N GLN A 562 -2.64 -8.61 -6.54
CA GLN A 562 -3.73 -9.24 -7.27
C GLN A 562 -4.11 -8.42 -8.50
N LEU A 563 -4.29 -7.10 -8.38
CA LEU A 563 -4.57 -6.21 -9.51
C LEU A 563 -3.49 -6.35 -10.60
N GLY A 564 -2.22 -6.36 -10.21
CA GLY A 564 -1.11 -6.54 -11.14
C GLY A 564 -1.13 -7.90 -11.86
N THR A 565 -1.49 -8.97 -11.16
CA THR A 565 -1.63 -10.32 -11.73
C THR A 565 -2.78 -10.39 -12.72
N VAL A 566 -3.93 -9.78 -12.41
CA VAL A 566 -5.09 -9.72 -13.32
C VAL A 566 -4.77 -8.91 -14.55
N VAL A 567 -4.19 -7.72 -14.39
CA VAL A 567 -3.81 -6.86 -15.51
C VAL A 567 -2.78 -7.54 -16.39
N ASN A 568 -1.82 -8.26 -15.81
CA ASN A 568 -0.89 -9.11 -16.58
C ASN A 568 -1.65 -10.20 -17.36
N THR A 569 -2.59 -10.89 -16.72
CA THR A 569 -3.39 -11.94 -17.36
C THR A 569 -4.22 -11.39 -18.51
N ILE A 570 -4.88 -10.24 -18.34
CA ILE A 570 -5.63 -9.54 -19.40
C ILE A 570 -4.69 -9.21 -20.56
N ASN A 571 -3.53 -8.59 -20.29
CA ASN A 571 -2.54 -8.27 -21.34
C ASN A 571 -2.01 -9.51 -22.07
N LEU A 572 -1.81 -10.63 -21.36
CA LEU A 572 -1.38 -11.90 -21.97
C LEU A 572 -2.48 -12.51 -22.84
N VAL A 573 -3.73 -12.51 -22.37
CA VAL A 573 -4.88 -12.99 -23.13
C VAL A 573 -5.09 -12.13 -24.38
N GLU A 574 -5.01 -10.80 -24.28
CA GLU A 574 -5.10 -9.90 -25.44
C GLU A 574 -3.97 -10.15 -26.45
N LYS A 575 -2.72 -10.36 -25.97
CA LYS A 575 -1.59 -10.71 -26.85
C LYS A 575 -1.79 -12.06 -27.52
N LEU A 576 -2.24 -13.07 -26.79
CA LEU A 576 -2.50 -14.41 -27.33
C LEU A 576 -3.66 -14.39 -28.32
N ASP A 577 -4.71 -13.62 -28.06
CA ASP A 577 -5.84 -13.45 -28.98
C ASP A 577 -5.39 -12.77 -30.28
N ASN A 578 -4.58 -11.72 -30.17
CA ASN A 578 -3.99 -11.05 -31.32
C ASN A 578 -3.11 -12.00 -32.16
N LEU A 579 -2.20 -12.75 -31.54
CA LEU A 579 -1.37 -13.75 -32.21
C LEU A 579 -2.21 -14.90 -32.80
N SER A 580 -3.29 -15.29 -32.14
CA SER A 580 -4.18 -16.36 -32.60
C SER A 580 -5.09 -15.92 -33.75
N LYS A 581 -5.37 -14.63 -33.92
CA LYS A 581 -6.37 -14.13 -34.88
C LYS A 581 -5.81 -13.27 -36.01
N HIS A 582 -4.55 -12.85 -35.96
CA HIS A 582 -3.92 -12.07 -37.02
C HIS A 582 -2.74 -12.81 -37.67
N ASP A 583 -2.42 -12.44 -38.90
CA ASP A 583 -1.27 -12.93 -39.65
C ASP A 583 -0.04 -12.06 -39.34
N GLU A 584 1.08 -12.68 -38.93
CA GLU A 584 2.28 -11.97 -38.46
C GLU A 584 2.93 -11.11 -39.55
N LEU A 585 2.88 -11.55 -40.82
CA LEU A 585 3.55 -10.86 -41.92
C LEU A 585 2.79 -9.63 -42.41
N THR A 586 1.46 -9.71 -42.44
CA THR A 586 0.60 -8.67 -43.06
C THR A 586 -0.17 -7.82 -42.05
N GLY A 587 -0.31 -8.29 -40.81
CA GLY A 587 -1.17 -7.69 -39.80
C GLY A 587 -2.66 -7.70 -40.16
N LEU A 588 -3.08 -8.54 -41.12
CA LEU A 588 -4.47 -8.80 -41.45
C LEU A 588 -5.04 -9.88 -40.53
N TRP A 589 -6.36 -10.10 -40.55
CA TRP A 589 -6.95 -11.26 -39.87
C TRP A 589 -6.37 -12.55 -40.46
N ASN A 590 -5.95 -13.52 -39.65
CA ASN A 590 -5.59 -14.83 -40.18
C ASN A 590 -6.86 -15.63 -40.51
N ARG A 591 -6.71 -16.80 -41.14
CA ARG A 591 -7.84 -17.65 -41.54
C ARG A 591 -8.88 -17.86 -40.42
N ARG A 592 -8.43 -18.12 -39.19
CA ARG A 592 -9.33 -18.35 -38.05
C ARG A 592 -10.04 -17.06 -37.65
N GLY A 593 -9.28 -15.99 -37.43
CA GLY A 593 -9.82 -14.69 -37.03
C GLY A 593 -10.80 -14.11 -38.06
N PHE A 594 -10.52 -14.30 -39.36
CA PHE A 594 -11.42 -13.90 -40.45
C PHE A 594 -12.75 -14.67 -40.39
N ILE A 595 -12.71 -16.00 -40.27
CA ILE A 595 -13.93 -16.83 -40.21
C ILE A 595 -14.78 -16.46 -38.99
N ASP A 596 -14.16 -16.38 -37.81
CA ASP A 596 -14.86 -16.05 -36.56
C ASP A 596 -15.55 -14.68 -36.65
N LYS A 597 -14.86 -13.68 -37.22
CA LYS A 597 -15.39 -12.32 -37.37
C LYS A 597 -16.51 -12.24 -38.41
N VAL A 598 -16.35 -12.90 -39.56
CA VAL A 598 -17.36 -12.94 -40.63
C VAL A 598 -18.62 -13.69 -40.20
N GLN A 599 -18.49 -14.79 -39.47
CA GLN A 599 -19.63 -15.55 -38.96
C GLN A 599 -20.56 -14.70 -38.07
N GLY A 600 -19.99 -13.77 -37.30
CA GLY A 600 -20.77 -12.80 -36.51
C GLY A 600 -21.63 -11.85 -37.37
N TYR A 601 -21.15 -11.48 -38.56
CA TYR A 601 -21.89 -10.59 -39.49
C TYR A 601 -22.92 -11.32 -40.35
N MET A 602 -22.67 -12.59 -40.70
CA MET A 602 -23.58 -13.38 -41.56
C MET A 602 -24.98 -13.56 -40.96
N ASN A 603 -25.10 -13.54 -39.63
CA ASN A 603 -26.37 -13.75 -38.94
C ASN A 603 -27.34 -12.55 -39.04
N ILE A 604 -26.87 -11.39 -39.54
CA ILE A 604 -27.58 -10.11 -39.40
C ILE A 604 -27.68 -9.34 -40.74
N ASN A 605 -26.77 -9.59 -41.69
CA ASN A 605 -26.61 -8.75 -42.88
C ASN A 605 -26.48 -9.57 -44.18
N LYS A 606 -26.88 -8.97 -45.31
CA LYS A 606 -26.44 -9.40 -46.66
C LYS A 606 -25.04 -8.86 -46.95
N GLY A 607 -24.29 -9.47 -47.86
CA GLY A 607 -22.97 -8.95 -48.19
C GLY A 607 -22.24 -9.67 -49.32
N ALA A 608 -21.00 -9.26 -49.53
CA ALA A 608 -20.10 -9.83 -50.53
C ALA A 608 -18.85 -10.40 -49.86
N LEU A 609 -18.45 -11.61 -50.27
CA LEU A 609 -17.16 -12.20 -49.94
C LEU A 609 -16.29 -12.24 -51.19
N ILE A 610 -15.08 -11.71 -51.10
CA ILE A 610 -14.08 -11.69 -52.17
C ILE A 610 -12.96 -12.62 -51.75
N PHE A 611 -12.62 -13.60 -52.59
CA PHE A 611 -11.42 -14.42 -52.41
C PHE A 611 -10.35 -13.95 -53.39
N VAL A 612 -9.15 -13.67 -52.90
CA VAL A 612 -8.07 -13.01 -53.64
C VAL A 612 -6.81 -13.86 -53.56
N ASP A 613 -6.11 -14.02 -54.67
CA ASP A 613 -4.85 -14.74 -54.80
C ASP A 613 -3.79 -13.82 -55.44
N LEU A 614 -2.59 -13.83 -54.88
CA LEU A 614 -1.44 -13.10 -55.40
C LEU A 614 -0.79 -13.85 -56.57
N ASP A 615 -0.88 -13.27 -57.76
CA ASP A 615 -0.38 -13.91 -58.98
C ASP A 615 1.15 -13.98 -59.02
N GLY A 616 1.68 -15.19 -59.25
CA GLY A 616 3.09 -15.39 -59.58
C GLY A 616 4.06 -15.37 -58.39
N LEU A 617 3.56 -15.50 -57.16
CA LEU A 617 4.39 -15.48 -55.94
C LEU A 617 5.59 -16.47 -56.01
N LYS A 618 5.39 -17.67 -56.55
CA LYS A 618 6.49 -18.65 -56.72
C LYS A 618 7.63 -18.11 -57.61
N ILE A 619 7.30 -17.44 -58.71
CA ILE A 619 8.30 -16.87 -59.62
C ILE A 619 9.05 -15.72 -58.92
N ILE A 620 8.33 -14.93 -58.12
CA ILE A 620 8.93 -13.85 -57.32
C ILE A 620 9.91 -14.45 -56.29
N ASN A 621 9.50 -15.50 -55.56
CA ASN A 621 10.37 -16.20 -54.61
C ASN A 621 11.61 -16.81 -55.29
N ASP A 622 11.43 -17.49 -56.42
CA ASP A 622 12.52 -18.16 -57.15
C ASP A 622 13.52 -17.14 -57.72
N THR A 623 13.09 -15.91 -58.01
CA THR A 623 13.92 -14.86 -58.64
C THR A 623 14.55 -13.90 -57.62
N TYR A 624 13.81 -13.53 -56.57
CA TYR A 624 14.16 -12.46 -55.62
C TYR A 624 14.31 -12.95 -54.17
N GLY A 625 14.22 -14.26 -53.95
CA GLY A 625 14.26 -14.86 -52.62
C GLY A 625 12.98 -14.64 -51.81
N HIS A 626 12.94 -15.24 -50.63
CA HIS A 626 11.78 -15.16 -49.74
C HIS A 626 11.48 -13.74 -49.27
N GLU A 627 12.50 -12.87 -49.11
CA GLU A 627 12.30 -11.46 -48.79
C GLU A 627 11.49 -10.72 -49.88
N GLY A 628 11.73 -11.03 -51.16
CA GLY A 628 10.96 -10.49 -52.27
C GLY A 628 9.51 -10.99 -52.31
N GLY A 629 9.29 -12.25 -51.91
CA GLY A 629 7.95 -12.80 -51.73
C GLY A 629 7.19 -12.16 -50.57
N ASP A 630 7.86 -11.97 -49.43
CA ASP A 630 7.29 -11.30 -48.26
C ASP A 630 6.88 -9.87 -48.60
N GLU A 631 7.71 -9.14 -49.36
CA GLU A 631 7.37 -7.80 -49.84
C GLU A 631 6.15 -7.81 -50.78
N ALA A 632 6.04 -8.81 -51.66
CA ALA A 632 4.89 -8.96 -52.56
C ALA A 632 3.59 -9.21 -51.77
N ILE A 633 3.65 -10.08 -50.75
CA ILE A 633 2.53 -10.39 -49.85
C ILE A 633 2.11 -9.16 -49.04
N ILE A 634 3.06 -8.45 -48.43
CA ILE A 634 2.80 -7.20 -47.69
C ILE A 634 2.15 -6.16 -48.61
N THR A 635 2.58 -6.09 -49.87
CA THR A 635 2.02 -5.15 -50.84
C THR A 635 0.60 -5.53 -51.23
N GLY A 636 0.31 -6.83 -51.45
CA GLY A 636 -1.05 -7.33 -51.66
C GLY A 636 -1.97 -6.96 -50.50
N ALA A 637 -1.51 -7.15 -49.26
CA ALA A 637 -2.24 -6.76 -48.06
C ALA A 637 -2.51 -5.25 -48.00
N LYS A 638 -1.51 -4.41 -48.35
CA LYS A 638 -1.66 -2.94 -48.39
C LYS A 638 -2.68 -2.50 -49.45
N ILE A 639 -2.67 -3.10 -50.63
CA ILE A 639 -3.66 -2.84 -51.69
C ILE A 639 -5.07 -3.10 -51.18
N LEU A 640 -5.28 -4.26 -50.53
CA LEU A 640 -6.60 -4.63 -50.00
C LEU A 640 -7.03 -3.73 -48.85
N LYS A 641 -6.11 -3.33 -47.96
CA LYS A 641 -6.38 -2.35 -46.90
C LYS A 641 -6.79 -1.00 -47.48
N ASP A 642 -6.01 -0.44 -48.40
CA ASP A 642 -6.30 0.85 -49.03
C ASP A 642 -7.60 0.83 -49.87
N ALA A 643 -8.04 -0.35 -50.31
CA ALA A 643 -9.33 -0.54 -50.98
C ALA A 643 -10.52 -0.69 -50.01
N PHE A 644 -10.36 -1.43 -48.91
CA PHE A 644 -11.50 -1.97 -48.16
C PHE A 644 -11.46 -1.81 -46.63
N ASP A 645 -10.41 -1.24 -46.03
CA ASP A 645 -10.26 -1.21 -44.56
C ASP A 645 -11.42 -0.49 -43.84
N GLU A 646 -11.97 0.56 -44.45
CA GLU A 646 -13.14 1.28 -43.92
C GLU A 646 -14.48 0.58 -44.17
N PHE A 647 -14.52 -0.39 -45.10
CA PHE A 647 -15.76 -0.98 -45.62
C PHE A 647 -15.94 -2.45 -45.24
N GLY A 648 -14.92 -3.13 -44.72
CA GLY A 648 -14.98 -4.57 -44.55
C GLY A 648 -13.91 -5.20 -43.66
N VAL A 649 -14.01 -6.53 -43.56
CA VAL A 649 -13.04 -7.37 -42.86
C VAL A 649 -12.09 -7.97 -43.88
N ILE A 650 -10.78 -7.82 -43.68
CA ILE A 650 -9.75 -8.32 -44.60
C ILE A 650 -8.88 -9.36 -43.87
N GLY A 651 -8.73 -10.55 -44.45
CA GLY A 651 -7.89 -11.59 -43.88
C GLY A 651 -6.96 -12.27 -44.87
N ARG A 652 -5.85 -12.83 -44.38
CA ARG A 652 -4.98 -13.74 -45.11
C ARG A 652 -5.35 -15.18 -44.76
N ILE A 653 -5.79 -15.94 -45.76
CA ILE A 653 -6.34 -17.29 -45.60
C ILE A 653 -5.25 -18.36 -45.78
N GLY A 654 -4.24 -18.08 -46.60
CA GLY A 654 -3.16 -19.00 -46.98
C GLY A 654 -1.86 -18.27 -47.32
N GLY A 655 -0.97 -18.92 -48.07
CA GLY A 655 0.35 -18.37 -48.43
C GLY A 655 0.24 -17.08 -49.25
N ASP A 656 -0.39 -17.17 -50.41
CA ASP A 656 -0.69 -16.09 -51.37
C ASP A 656 -2.18 -15.68 -51.36
N GLU A 657 -2.99 -16.30 -50.51
CA GLU A 657 -4.44 -16.18 -50.50
C GLU A 657 -4.96 -15.22 -49.43
N PHE A 658 -5.88 -14.35 -49.81
CA PHE A 658 -6.57 -13.39 -48.98
C PHE A 658 -8.09 -13.48 -49.17
N ALA A 659 -8.84 -12.96 -48.22
CA ALA A 659 -10.28 -12.79 -48.33
C ALA A 659 -10.71 -11.42 -47.80
N VAL A 660 -11.75 -10.86 -48.42
CA VAL A 660 -12.40 -9.61 -47.99
C VAL A 660 -13.88 -9.88 -47.81
N PHE A 661 -14.45 -9.40 -46.72
CA PHE A 661 -15.88 -9.47 -46.45
C PHE A 661 -16.46 -8.07 -46.29
N LEU A 662 -17.49 -7.75 -47.08
CA LEU A 662 -18.15 -6.45 -47.09
C LEU A 662 -19.61 -6.61 -46.61
N PRO A 663 -19.96 -6.18 -45.37
CA PRO A 663 -21.33 -6.24 -44.87
C PRO A 663 -22.24 -5.18 -45.50
N ASN A 664 -23.55 -5.44 -45.48
CA ASN A 664 -24.63 -4.54 -45.91
C ASN A 664 -24.53 -4.08 -47.37
N GLN A 665 -23.95 -4.91 -48.22
CA GLN A 665 -23.90 -4.62 -49.65
C GLN A 665 -25.09 -5.30 -50.33
N SER A 666 -26.07 -4.47 -50.69
CA SER A 666 -27.27 -4.94 -51.40
C SER A 666 -27.09 -5.08 -52.90
N ASP A 667 -26.06 -4.45 -53.47
CA ASP A 667 -25.52 -4.65 -54.84
C ASP A 667 -24.43 -3.57 -55.07
N PHE A 668 -23.21 -3.76 -54.55
CA PHE A 668 -22.07 -3.07 -55.18
C PHE A 668 -22.02 -3.64 -56.61
N ALA A 669 -22.10 -2.78 -57.63
CA ALA A 669 -21.95 -3.27 -58.99
C ALA A 669 -20.59 -3.98 -59.05
N LEU A 670 -20.54 -5.26 -59.40
CA LEU A 670 -19.30 -6.06 -59.43
C LEU A 670 -18.16 -5.34 -60.19
N SER A 671 -18.52 -4.45 -61.12
CA SER A 671 -17.64 -3.53 -61.83
C SER A 671 -16.90 -2.50 -60.95
N GLU A 672 -17.50 -2.01 -59.88
CA GLU A 672 -16.90 -1.03 -58.96
C GLU A 672 -15.82 -1.68 -58.08
N ILE A 673 -16.07 -2.89 -57.58
CA ILE A 673 -15.07 -3.68 -56.84
C ILE A 673 -13.90 -4.01 -57.77
N ASP A 674 -14.19 -4.39 -59.03
CA ASP A 674 -13.15 -4.72 -60.01
C ASP A 674 -12.29 -3.50 -60.34
N GLN A 675 -12.93 -2.36 -60.61
CA GLN A 675 -12.24 -1.11 -60.87
C GLN A 675 -11.41 -0.66 -59.66
N LEU A 676 -11.95 -0.74 -58.45
CA LEU A 676 -11.25 -0.32 -57.24
C LEU A 676 -9.99 -1.14 -56.98
N ILE A 677 -10.06 -2.48 -57.05
CA ILE A 677 -8.89 -3.35 -56.86
C ILE A 677 -7.84 -3.06 -57.93
N ASN A 678 -8.25 -2.90 -59.20
CA ASN A 678 -7.35 -2.61 -60.30
C ASN A 678 -6.65 -1.25 -60.14
N ASP A 679 -7.39 -0.20 -59.82
CA ASP A 679 -6.87 1.16 -59.63
C ASP A 679 -5.86 1.21 -58.48
N LYS A 680 -6.19 0.58 -57.35
CA LYS A 680 -5.29 0.48 -56.19
C LYS A 680 -4.06 -0.38 -56.50
N THR A 681 -4.21 -1.45 -57.28
CA THR A 681 -3.07 -2.28 -57.74
C THR A 681 -2.12 -1.49 -58.65
N ILE A 682 -2.65 -0.69 -59.58
CA ILE A 682 -1.84 0.18 -60.45
C ILE A 682 -1.12 1.25 -59.62
N TYR A 683 -1.82 1.88 -58.69
CA TYR A 683 -1.25 2.86 -57.78
C TYR A 683 -0.08 2.29 -56.98
N HIS A 684 -0.25 1.15 -56.30
CA HIS A 684 0.83 0.57 -55.49
C HIS A 684 2.02 0.05 -56.30
N ASN A 685 1.80 -0.38 -57.55
CA ASN A 685 2.88 -0.75 -58.46
C ASN A 685 3.63 0.45 -59.06
N THR A 686 3.00 1.64 -59.11
CA THR A 686 3.65 2.86 -59.62
C THR A 686 4.33 3.67 -58.51
N LEU A 687 3.79 3.62 -57.29
CA LEU A 687 4.28 4.37 -56.14
C LEU A 687 5.62 3.83 -55.60
N ILE A 688 5.84 2.51 -55.68
CA ILE A 688 7.04 1.86 -55.15
C ILE A 688 7.80 1.24 -56.31
N LYS A 689 9.01 1.76 -56.60
CA LYS A 689 9.90 1.19 -57.62
C LYS A 689 10.39 -0.19 -57.16
N ARG A 690 9.80 -1.24 -57.73
CA ARG A 690 10.18 -2.64 -57.50
C ARG A 690 10.61 -3.30 -58.80
N ASN A 691 11.39 -4.37 -58.68
CA ASN A 691 11.82 -5.20 -59.81
C ASN A 691 10.74 -6.18 -60.28
N PHE A 692 9.60 -6.24 -59.58
CA PHE A 692 8.44 -7.04 -59.94
C PHE A 692 7.15 -6.25 -59.73
N LYS A 693 6.08 -6.66 -60.41
CA LYS A 693 4.74 -6.11 -60.24
C LYS A 693 3.91 -7.08 -59.41
N VAL A 694 3.10 -6.51 -58.52
CA VAL A 694 2.10 -7.24 -57.74
C VAL A 694 0.80 -7.25 -58.53
N GLU A 695 0.24 -8.42 -58.75
CA GLU A 695 -1.06 -8.58 -59.39
C GLU A 695 -1.94 -9.50 -58.57
N LEU A 696 -3.23 -9.15 -58.51
CA LEU A 696 -4.22 -9.87 -57.75
C LEU A 696 -5.25 -10.49 -58.69
N SER A 697 -5.53 -11.76 -58.49
CA SER A 697 -6.67 -12.45 -59.09
C SER A 697 -7.72 -12.69 -58.02
N TYR A 698 -9.00 -12.44 -58.31
CA TYR A 698 -10.03 -12.58 -57.29
C TYR A 698 -11.37 -13.00 -57.86
N GLY A 699 -12.23 -13.50 -56.99
CA GLY A 699 -13.59 -13.93 -57.26
C GLY A 699 -14.53 -13.46 -56.17
N ILE A 700 -15.77 -13.16 -56.54
CA ILE A 700 -16.75 -12.52 -55.66
C ILE A 700 -17.95 -13.45 -55.51
N SER A 701 -18.32 -13.76 -54.27
CA SER A 701 -19.54 -14.49 -53.91
C SER A 701 -20.47 -13.58 -53.12
N LEU A 702 -21.68 -13.36 -53.64
CA LEU A 702 -22.74 -12.64 -52.93
C LEU A 702 -23.53 -13.62 -52.05
N PHE A 703 -24.02 -13.14 -50.91
CA PHE A 703 -24.88 -13.93 -50.04
C PHE A 703 -25.97 -13.06 -49.39
N ASP A 704 -27.06 -13.72 -48.99
CA ASP A 704 -28.22 -13.11 -48.33
C ASP A 704 -28.48 -13.86 -47.01
N GLN A 705 -28.99 -13.15 -46.00
CA GLN A 705 -29.31 -13.67 -44.66
C GLN A 705 -30.31 -14.85 -44.66
N TYR A 706 -31.04 -15.05 -45.76
CA TYR A 706 -31.99 -16.14 -45.95
C TYR A 706 -31.35 -17.43 -46.52
N GLN A 707 -30.05 -17.41 -46.82
CA GLN A 707 -29.30 -18.58 -47.29
C GLN A 707 -28.60 -19.24 -46.10
N ASP A 708 -28.89 -20.52 -45.86
CA ASP A 708 -28.22 -21.34 -44.84
C ASP A 708 -26.84 -21.78 -45.39
N LEU A 709 -25.92 -20.82 -45.50
CA LEU A 709 -24.57 -21.01 -46.00
C LEU A 709 -23.57 -20.76 -44.87
N THR A 710 -22.57 -21.62 -44.78
CA THR A 710 -21.41 -21.42 -43.91
C THR A 710 -20.38 -20.50 -44.58
N VAL A 711 -19.56 -19.82 -43.78
CA VAL A 711 -18.43 -18.99 -44.27
C VAL A 711 -17.53 -19.80 -45.23
N ARG A 712 -17.35 -21.10 -44.95
CA ARG A 712 -16.55 -22.00 -45.79
C ARG A 712 -17.15 -22.18 -47.18
N GLU A 713 -18.46 -22.38 -47.28
CA GLU A 713 -19.13 -22.54 -48.57
C GLU A 713 -19.11 -21.24 -49.40
N LEU A 714 -19.10 -20.07 -48.75
CA LEU A 714 -18.90 -18.79 -49.43
C LEU A 714 -17.48 -18.62 -49.96
N LEU A 715 -16.47 -19.00 -49.16
CA LEU A 715 -15.08 -19.03 -49.61
C LEU A 715 -14.92 -19.96 -50.82
N ASP A 716 -15.50 -21.16 -50.79
CA ASP A 716 -15.44 -22.14 -51.89
C ASP A 716 -16.15 -21.66 -53.16
N LYS A 717 -17.22 -20.86 -53.03
CA LYS A 717 -17.87 -20.20 -54.17
C LYS A 717 -16.97 -19.11 -54.78
N ALA A 718 -16.41 -18.24 -53.93
CA ALA A 718 -15.54 -17.16 -54.36
C ALA A 718 -14.21 -17.68 -54.97
N ASP A 719 -13.65 -18.77 -54.44
CA ASP A 719 -12.45 -19.43 -54.98
C ASP A 719 -12.67 -19.97 -56.41
N ARG A 720 -13.83 -20.59 -56.67
CA ARG A 720 -14.19 -21.05 -58.02
C ARG A 720 -14.27 -19.89 -59.03
N GLU A 721 -14.86 -18.77 -58.63
CA GLU A 721 -14.92 -17.56 -59.47
C GLU A 721 -13.52 -16.95 -59.68
N MET A 722 -12.68 -16.94 -58.64
CA MET A 722 -11.29 -16.47 -58.71
C MET A 722 -10.48 -17.29 -59.72
N TYR A 723 -10.67 -18.61 -59.75
CA TYR A 723 -10.00 -19.48 -60.70
C TYR A 723 -10.41 -19.18 -62.17
N CYS A 724 -11.68 -18.85 -62.41
CA CYS A 724 -12.17 -18.39 -63.72
C CYS A 724 -11.51 -17.06 -64.13
N HIS A 725 -11.42 -16.10 -63.20
CA HIS A 725 -10.76 -14.82 -63.44
C HIS A 725 -9.26 -14.99 -63.78
N LYS A 726 -8.55 -15.83 -63.01
CA LYS A 726 -7.12 -16.15 -63.23
C LYS A 726 -6.88 -16.81 -64.60
N ARG A 727 -7.78 -17.68 -65.05
CA ARG A 727 -7.74 -18.28 -66.40
C ARG A 727 -7.93 -17.25 -67.52
N ASN A 728 -8.89 -16.35 -67.38
CA ASN A 728 -9.15 -15.29 -68.36
C ASN A 728 -7.97 -14.32 -68.50
N LYS A 729 -7.32 -13.95 -67.38
CA LYS A 729 -6.08 -13.15 -67.38
C LYS A 729 -4.93 -13.85 -68.14
N LYS A 730 -4.71 -15.14 -67.89
CA LYS A 730 -3.67 -15.92 -68.61
C LYS A 730 -3.98 -16.08 -70.11
N GLY A 731 -5.25 -16.21 -70.48
CA GLY A 731 -5.70 -16.24 -71.87
C GLY A 731 -5.45 -14.92 -72.61
N ASN A 732 -5.69 -13.78 -71.94
CA ASN A 732 -5.44 -12.44 -72.50
C ASN A 732 -3.94 -12.08 -72.56
N ARG A 733 -3.12 -12.58 -71.64
CA ARG A 733 -1.65 -12.45 -71.72
C ARG A 733 -1.06 -13.19 -72.92
N ARG A 734 -1.46 -14.45 -73.13
CA ARG A 734 -1.04 -15.24 -74.31
C ARG A 734 -1.49 -14.62 -75.64
N LYS A 735 -2.54 -13.80 -75.66
CA LYS A 735 -2.94 -13.02 -76.85
C LYS A 735 -2.16 -11.72 -77.03
N LYS A 736 -1.56 -11.15 -75.97
CA LYS A 736 -0.70 -9.96 -76.05
C LYS A 736 0.76 -10.28 -76.38
N ASP A 737 1.24 -11.49 -76.05
CA ASP A 737 2.58 -11.96 -76.42
C ASP A 737 2.66 -12.50 -77.87
N VAL A 738 1.52 -12.47 -78.59
CA VAL A 738 1.41 -12.80 -80.02
C VAL A 738 0.83 -11.59 -80.74
N PHE A 739 1.52 -10.44 -80.66
CA PHE A 739 1.43 -9.33 -81.62
C PHE A 739 2.69 -8.47 -81.57
#